data_AF-A0A7X8WZ42-F1
#
_entry.id   AF-A0A7X8WZ42-F1
#
_cell.length_a   1.000
_cell.length_b   1.000
_cell.length_c   1.000
_cell.angle_alpha   90.00
_cell.angle_beta   90.00
_cell.angle_gamma   90.00
#
_symmetry.space_group_name_H-M   'P 1'
#
loop_
_entity.id
_entity.type
_entity.pdbx_description
1 polymer ?
#
loop_
_entity_poly.entity_id
_entity_poly.type
_entity_poly.pdbx_seq_one_letter_code
_entity_poly.pdbx_strand_id
1 'polypeptide(L)'
;MTSPEDLVAKLLGEGVEVSNISFKGTSNSAGTFSGGASIIGFEEGIILSSGSVHNVVGPNIEDDITEDNDLPGDSDLNTLISGKTQDATVLEFDFIPETDTLAFQYVFASDEYNEYTNSSYNDVFGFFLNGKNVALLPGTDIPVSINNVNGGKPYGENAQNSEYFRNNDLDDGGGEINTEMDGLTVVLEVKAEVKANEVNHIKLAIADVGDASLDSNVLFKAGSFTGKPKPGQLQFSSPTYSVKEDAGSISIEVTRTEGSYGLVTVDYSTSDGTAKDGLDYTAVSGTLSFDDGVKSQSFQIPIIYNPIFEGDKTVILTLSNPTGEASLGEQATAILTIKDNEVSKPDTGGGGSNSDSIEHSPNTNNLPDNVLISRMPGYVSLSQPIKENTAKNEIIMEYDFRKKPSYDHFPRIYYWHAPAQKWVALATYPVSSGKVKGITGGLYKGWFNVFGVEQPIFVDTAGHWAEEIANRMNGLGIFEGYPVVNYDFSMVRQAKLDQEVTIGEFITLLVRVLNIDAKAPMAPLLNPDEARELLTNTFTNANDIPEWNQCVIASAVKANLIVDSGNLEINTPISRIEATVMVSKALRILPGYTKANLEVFKDAEDLPEWARAAIDGNILVGYPDRSLIDTRDITRAEALTVLHRLFVYGLGW
;
A
#
# COMPACT_ATOMS: atom_id res chain seq x y z
N MET A 1 -6.64 50.07 -19.72
CA MET A 1 -6.73 50.32 -18.28
C MET A 1 -8.05 49.79 -17.76
N THR A 2 -7.95 48.78 -16.90
CA THR A 2 -9.02 48.33 -16.02
C THR A 2 -9.06 49.30 -14.83
N SER A 3 -10.23 49.77 -14.40
CA SER A 3 -10.30 50.67 -13.24
C SER A 3 -9.91 49.92 -11.96
N PRO A 4 -9.43 50.59 -10.89
CA PRO A 4 -9.21 49.95 -9.60
C PRO A 4 -10.45 49.21 -9.08
N GLU A 5 -11.62 49.79 -9.31
CA GLU A 5 -12.91 49.18 -8.97
C GLU A 5 -13.15 47.87 -9.73
N ASP A 6 -12.82 47.82 -11.02
CA ASP A 6 -12.95 46.60 -11.83
C ASP A 6 -11.95 45.51 -11.39
N LEU A 7 -10.72 45.88 -11.00
CA LEU A 7 -9.74 44.94 -10.45
C LEU A 7 -10.24 44.30 -9.16
N VAL A 8 -10.70 45.12 -8.21
CA VAL A 8 -11.27 44.63 -6.96
C VAL A 8 -12.52 43.79 -7.22
N ALA A 9 -13.44 44.26 -8.07
CA ALA A 9 -14.63 43.50 -8.42
C ALA A 9 -14.32 42.12 -9.02
N LYS A 10 -13.25 41.99 -9.82
CA LYS A 10 -12.79 40.71 -10.37
C LYS A 10 -12.19 39.80 -9.29
N LEU A 11 -11.52 40.37 -8.29
CA LEU A 11 -10.88 39.65 -7.20
C LEU A 11 -11.89 39.09 -6.17
N LEU A 12 -13.00 39.79 -5.92
CA LEU A 12 -13.94 39.50 -4.83
C LEU A 12 -14.75 38.22 -5.00
N GLY A 13 -14.74 37.40 -3.95
CA GLY A 13 -15.59 36.23 -3.76
C GLY A 13 -16.77 36.48 -2.82
N GLU A 14 -17.34 35.39 -2.31
CA GLU A 14 -18.50 35.44 -1.40
C GLU A 14 -18.14 36.03 -0.02
N GLY A 15 -19.12 36.63 0.64
CA GLY A 15 -19.01 37.02 2.05
C GLY A 15 -18.08 38.18 2.34
N VAL A 16 -17.86 39.08 1.38
CA VAL A 16 -17.05 40.29 1.54
C VAL A 16 -17.74 41.48 0.88
N GLU A 17 -17.88 42.58 1.62
CA GLU A 17 -18.22 43.90 1.06
C GLU A 17 -16.98 44.79 1.06
N VAL A 18 -16.78 45.62 0.02
CA VAL A 18 -15.59 46.50 -0.09
C VAL A 18 -15.92 47.98 -0.15
N SER A 19 -14.95 48.81 0.27
CA SER A 19 -14.99 50.26 0.16
C SER A 19 -13.57 50.84 0.11
N ASN A 20 -13.44 52.15 -0.08
CA ASN A 20 -12.16 52.87 -0.01
C ASN A 20 -11.05 52.29 -0.89
N ILE A 21 -11.40 51.89 -2.12
CA ILE A 21 -10.46 51.35 -3.10
C ILE A 21 -9.47 52.44 -3.53
N SER A 22 -8.19 52.11 -3.50
CA SER A 22 -7.08 52.98 -3.88
C SER A 22 -6.07 52.17 -4.70
N PHE A 23 -5.48 52.81 -5.70
CA PHE A 23 -4.46 52.23 -6.57
C PHE A 23 -3.32 53.21 -6.79
N LYS A 24 -2.10 52.71 -6.70
CA LYS A 24 -0.85 53.40 -7.05
C LYS A 24 -0.08 52.50 -8.01
N GLY A 25 0.21 52.98 -9.20
CA GLY A 25 0.88 52.22 -10.26
C GLY A 25 0.75 52.95 -11.59
N THR A 26 1.37 52.40 -12.65
CA THR A 26 1.17 52.90 -14.01
C THR A 26 -0.06 52.25 -14.65
N SER A 27 -0.42 52.68 -15.86
CA SER A 27 -1.51 52.06 -16.61
C SER A 27 -1.24 50.62 -17.03
N ASN A 28 0.03 50.21 -16.98
CA ASN A 28 0.53 48.93 -17.47
C ASN A 28 1.02 48.04 -16.33
N SER A 29 1.10 48.54 -15.10
CA SER A 29 1.61 47.76 -13.96
C SER A 29 0.53 46.91 -13.28
N ALA A 30 -0.74 47.01 -13.73
CA ALA A 30 -1.82 46.14 -13.28
C ALA A 30 -2.86 45.86 -14.37
N GLY A 31 -3.52 44.71 -14.29
CA GLY A 31 -4.54 44.33 -15.26
C GLY A 31 -5.35 43.10 -14.87
N THR A 32 -6.16 42.62 -15.82
CA THR A 32 -6.90 41.36 -15.74
C THR A 32 -6.39 40.39 -16.80
N PHE A 33 -6.47 39.10 -16.53
CA PHE A 33 -6.11 38.07 -17.51
C PHE A 33 -7.16 36.94 -17.55
N SER A 34 -7.07 36.13 -18.61
CA SER A 34 -7.84 34.90 -18.84
C SER A 34 -6.98 33.88 -19.60
N GLY A 35 -7.36 32.60 -19.62
CA GLY A 35 -6.58 31.52 -20.26
C GLY A 35 -5.41 31.00 -19.43
N GLY A 36 -5.37 31.28 -18.12
CA GLY A 36 -4.25 30.92 -17.25
C GLY A 36 -4.25 29.48 -16.73
N ALA A 37 -5.31 28.69 -16.96
CA ALA A 37 -5.51 27.42 -16.25
C ALA A 37 -4.35 26.42 -16.44
N SER A 38 -3.84 26.27 -17.65
CA SER A 38 -2.70 25.40 -17.96
C SER A 38 -1.33 26.03 -17.71
N ILE A 39 -1.28 27.33 -17.41
CA ILE A 39 -0.04 28.11 -17.26
C ILE A 39 0.27 28.28 -15.77
N ILE A 40 -0.66 28.89 -15.02
CA ILE A 40 -0.50 29.28 -13.61
C ILE A 40 -1.46 28.53 -12.66
N GLY A 41 -2.35 27.68 -13.19
CA GLY A 41 -3.24 26.84 -12.38
C GLY A 41 -4.63 27.42 -12.09
N PHE A 42 -4.99 28.58 -12.66
CA PHE A 42 -6.35 29.11 -12.66
C PHE A 42 -6.65 29.94 -13.90
N GLU A 43 -7.91 29.92 -14.33
CA GLU A 43 -8.34 30.41 -15.65
C GLU A 43 -8.21 31.93 -15.79
N GLU A 44 -8.63 32.69 -14.78
CA GLU A 44 -8.72 34.14 -14.86
C GLU A 44 -8.49 34.82 -13.51
N GLY A 45 -8.13 36.11 -13.56
CA GLY A 45 -7.71 36.83 -12.39
C GLY A 45 -7.30 38.29 -12.64
N ILE A 46 -6.65 38.86 -11.64
CA ILE A 46 -5.92 40.13 -11.75
C ILE A 46 -4.43 39.89 -11.62
N ILE A 47 -3.63 40.80 -12.16
CA ILE A 47 -2.17 40.78 -12.09
C ILE A 47 -1.68 42.15 -11.63
N LEU A 48 -0.72 42.15 -10.70
CA LEU A 48 0.07 43.32 -10.32
C LEU A 48 1.53 43.02 -10.69
N SER A 49 2.22 44.00 -11.26
CA SER A 49 3.61 43.90 -11.73
C SER A 49 4.45 45.02 -11.13
N SER A 50 5.71 44.76 -10.85
CA SER A 50 6.67 45.84 -10.60
C SER A 50 7.06 46.56 -11.90
N GLY A 51 7.03 45.86 -13.04
CA GLY A 51 7.13 46.47 -14.38
C GLY A 51 5.83 46.48 -15.17
N SER A 52 5.82 45.86 -16.36
CA SER A 52 4.68 45.86 -17.29
C SER A 52 3.99 44.50 -17.40
N VAL A 53 2.68 44.45 -17.17
CA VAL A 53 1.87 43.21 -17.33
C VAL A 53 1.84 42.71 -18.78
N HIS A 54 2.26 43.54 -19.75
CA HIS A 54 2.39 43.12 -21.15
C HIS A 54 3.60 42.23 -21.40
N ASN A 55 4.61 42.32 -20.54
CA ASN A 55 5.85 41.53 -20.64
C ASN A 55 5.66 40.11 -20.12
N VAL A 56 4.58 39.81 -19.40
CA VAL A 56 4.31 38.48 -18.81
C VAL A 56 3.82 37.45 -19.84
N VAL A 57 3.36 37.91 -21.00
CA VAL A 57 2.70 37.04 -22.00
C VAL A 57 3.75 36.20 -22.72
N GLY A 58 3.73 34.89 -22.50
CA GLY A 58 4.69 33.97 -23.13
C GLY A 58 4.48 33.72 -24.64
N PRO A 59 5.31 32.86 -25.23
CA PRO A 59 6.29 31.98 -24.57
C PRO A 59 7.54 32.73 -24.09
N ASN A 60 8.26 32.20 -23.09
CA ASN A 60 9.56 32.73 -22.65
C ASN A 60 10.56 32.75 -23.82
N ILE A 61 11.04 33.95 -24.16
CA ILE A 61 12.00 34.18 -25.25
C ILE A 61 13.16 35.10 -24.87
N GLU A 62 13.06 35.85 -23.77
CA GLU A 62 14.03 36.84 -23.28
C GLU A 62 14.26 36.65 -21.77
N ASP A 63 15.51 36.36 -21.40
CA ASP A 63 16.01 36.07 -20.05
C ASP A 63 16.05 37.30 -19.11
N ASP A 64 15.86 38.51 -19.65
CA ASP A 64 16.02 39.76 -18.92
C ASP A 64 14.97 40.82 -19.28
N ILE A 65 13.74 40.40 -19.58
CA ILE A 65 12.66 41.34 -19.90
C ILE A 65 12.36 42.25 -18.69
N THR A 66 12.27 43.56 -18.93
CA THR A 66 12.05 44.54 -17.85
C THR A 66 11.42 45.83 -18.35
N GLU A 67 10.70 46.54 -17.48
CA GLU A 67 10.17 47.89 -17.73
C GLU A 67 10.22 48.75 -16.46
N ASP A 68 11.11 49.74 -16.45
CA ASP A 68 11.19 50.78 -15.41
C ASP A 68 9.98 51.73 -15.49
N ASN A 69 9.18 51.75 -14.42
CA ASN A 69 7.96 52.54 -14.31
C ASN A 69 8.21 53.98 -13.78
N ASP A 70 9.43 54.31 -13.35
CA ASP A 70 9.84 55.56 -12.70
C ASP A 70 8.92 55.95 -11.53
N LEU A 71 8.50 54.96 -10.73
CA LEU A 71 7.64 55.15 -9.57
C LEU A 71 8.43 55.01 -8.25
N PRO A 72 8.05 55.78 -7.22
CA PRO A 72 8.64 55.57 -5.90
C PRO A 72 8.18 54.24 -5.31
N GLY A 73 9.04 53.57 -4.56
CA GLY A 73 8.71 52.35 -3.83
C GLY A 73 7.65 52.50 -2.73
N ASP A 74 7.57 51.49 -1.88
CA ASP A 74 6.59 51.36 -0.80
C ASP A 74 7.24 51.15 0.57
N SER A 75 6.77 51.91 1.57
CA SER A 75 7.37 51.86 2.91
C SER A 75 7.08 50.57 3.66
N ASP A 76 5.94 49.91 3.41
CA ASP A 76 5.59 48.67 4.09
C ASP A 76 6.39 47.51 3.50
N LEU A 77 6.60 47.49 2.18
CA LEU A 77 7.51 46.53 1.53
C LEU A 77 8.96 46.66 2.02
N ASN A 78 9.44 47.89 2.28
CA ASN A 78 10.76 48.11 2.87
C ASN A 78 10.95 47.46 4.26
N THR A 79 9.86 47.09 4.95
CA THR A 79 9.96 46.38 6.24
C THR A 79 10.28 44.90 6.08
N LEU A 80 10.12 44.34 4.88
CA LEU A 80 10.34 42.92 4.58
C LEU A 80 11.77 42.62 4.10
N ILE A 81 12.52 43.66 3.71
CA ILE A 81 13.83 43.56 3.08
C ILE A 81 14.87 44.48 3.73
N SER A 82 16.14 44.28 3.39
CA SER A 82 17.23 45.20 3.75
C SER A 82 17.56 46.14 2.58
N GLY A 83 16.67 47.10 2.30
CA GLY A 83 16.84 47.99 1.15
C GLY A 83 15.75 49.03 1.01
N LYS A 84 15.72 49.70 -0.15
CA LYS A 84 14.61 50.53 -0.59
C LYS A 84 14.01 49.92 -1.84
N THR A 85 12.69 49.94 -1.89
CA THR A 85 11.93 49.56 -3.06
C THR A 85 11.79 50.71 -4.06
N GLN A 86 11.54 50.35 -5.31
CA GLN A 86 11.17 51.22 -6.42
C GLN A 86 10.07 50.56 -7.26
N ASP A 87 9.43 51.31 -8.15
CA ASP A 87 8.39 50.77 -9.04
C ASP A 87 7.23 50.04 -8.37
N ALA A 88 6.82 50.58 -7.21
CA ALA A 88 5.77 49.97 -6.43
C ALA A 88 4.39 50.10 -7.10
N THR A 89 3.80 48.94 -7.39
CA THR A 89 2.38 48.79 -7.69
C THR A 89 1.62 48.35 -6.45
N VAL A 90 0.61 49.13 -6.07
CA VAL A 90 -0.18 48.93 -4.86
C VAL A 90 -1.67 49.02 -5.17
N LEU A 91 -2.41 47.98 -4.78
CA LEU A 91 -3.88 47.97 -4.73
C LEU A 91 -4.30 47.77 -3.27
N GLU A 92 -5.08 48.68 -2.72
CA GLU A 92 -5.55 48.60 -1.34
C GLU A 92 -7.03 48.98 -1.22
N PHE A 93 -7.71 48.40 -0.25
CA PHE A 93 -9.13 48.65 0.01
C PHE A 93 -9.52 48.20 1.41
N ASP A 94 -10.61 48.77 1.90
CA ASP A 94 -11.28 48.32 3.11
C ASP A 94 -12.32 47.25 2.76
N PHE A 95 -12.49 46.27 3.64
CA PHE A 95 -13.49 45.23 3.47
C PHE A 95 -14.14 44.79 4.78
N ILE A 96 -15.38 44.33 4.69
CA ILE A 96 -16.16 43.77 5.80
C ILE A 96 -16.45 42.31 5.48
N PRO A 97 -15.80 41.34 6.14
CA PRO A 97 -16.02 39.92 5.94
C PRO A 97 -17.20 39.43 6.80
N GLU A 98 -17.97 38.46 6.32
CA GLU A 98 -19.07 37.87 7.08
C GLU A 98 -18.59 36.95 8.23
N THR A 99 -17.45 36.27 8.04
CA THR A 99 -16.81 35.41 9.05
C THR A 99 -15.48 35.99 9.52
N ASP A 100 -14.87 35.34 10.51
CA ASP A 100 -13.57 35.73 11.09
C ASP A 100 -12.37 35.21 10.29
N THR A 101 -12.60 34.71 9.08
CA THR A 101 -11.55 34.23 8.18
C THR A 101 -11.66 34.86 6.80
N LEU A 102 -10.51 35.26 6.27
CA LEU A 102 -10.30 35.65 4.88
C LEU A 102 -9.44 34.59 4.18
N ALA A 103 -9.78 34.26 2.93
CA ALA A 103 -8.88 33.52 2.04
C ALA A 103 -8.77 34.18 0.66
N PHE A 104 -7.65 33.96 -0.03
CA PHE A 104 -7.46 34.23 -1.46
C PHE A 104 -6.28 33.47 -2.05
N GLN A 105 -6.28 33.25 -3.37
CA GLN A 105 -5.27 32.45 -4.05
C GLN A 105 -4.42 33.31 -4.99
N TYR A 106 -3.13 33.02 -5.06
CA TYR A 106 -2.19 33.75 -5.89
C TYR A 106 -1.04 32.89 -6.43
N VAL A 107 -0.36 33.39 -7.46
CA VAL A 107 0.92 32.90 -7.97
C VAL A 107 1.88 34.08 -8.03
N PHE A 108 3.12 33.85 -7.60
CA PHE A 108 4.21 34.80 -7.77
C PHE A 108 5.10 34.33 -8.92
N ALA A 109 5.43 35.20 -9.86
CA ALA A 109 6.27 34.92 -11.02
C ALA A 109 7.29 36.03 -11.22
N SER A 110 8.49 35.72 -11.69
CA SER A 110 9.60 36.68 -11.76
C SER A 110 10.67 36.20 -12.74
N ASP A 111 11.36 37.15 -13.36
CA ASP A 111 12.59 36.95 -14.14
C ASP A 111 13.86 36.95 -13.27
N GLU A 112 13.76 37.15 -11.95
CA GLU A 112 14.93 37.11 -11.07
C GLU A 112 15.19 35.71 -10.47
N TYR A 113 14.36 34.73 -10.82
CA TYR A 113 14.33 33.45 -10.12
C TYR A 113 15.62 32.65 -10.26
N ASN A 114 16.51 32.91 -11.22
CA ASN A 114 17.75 32.14 -11.40
C ASN A 114 19.04 32.94 -11.24
N GLU A 115 19.00 34.25 -11.43
CA GLU A 115 20.12 35.18 -11.50
C GLU A 115 20.50 35.66 -10.09
N TYR A 116 19.50 35.79 -9.23
CA TYR A 116 19.61 36.48 -7.95
C TYR A 116 19.16 35.64 -6.74
N THR A 117 19.03 34.32 -6.90
CA THR A 117 18.78 33.42 -5.76
C THR A 117 19.84 33.56 -4.65
N ASN A 118 19.38 33.61 -3.41
CA ASN A 118 20.18 33.91 -2.22
C ASN A 118 20.85 35.29 -2.22
N SER A 119 20.30 36.27 -2.96
CA SER A 119 20.77 37.66 -2.99
C SER A 119 19.89 38.63 -2.20
N SER A 120 20.33 39.88 -2.09
CA SER A 120 19.57 40.99 -1.51
C SER A 120 18.80 41.83 -2.54
N TYR A 121 18.84 41.43 -3.82
CA TYR A 121 18.31 42.20 -4.95
C TYR A 121 16.89 41.80 -5.36
N ASN A 122 16.40 40.67 -4.85
CA ASN A 122 15.09 40.15 -5.23
C ASN A 122 13.96 41.14 -4.93
N ASP A 123 13.13 41.34 -5.92
CA ASP A 123 11.82 41.96 -5.87
C ASP A 123 10.98 41.40 -4.74
N VAL A 124 10.18 42.30 -4.20
CA VAL A 124 9.43 42.06 -2.98
C VAL A 124 7.96 42.33 -3.21
N PHE A 125 7.14 41.40 -2.73
CA PHE A 125 5.71 41.61 -2.59
C PHE A 125 5.26 41.37 -1.15
N GLY A 126 4.10 41.91 -0.82
CA GLY A 126 3.52 41.79 0.51
C GLY A 126 2.02 42.03 0.47
N PHE A 127 1.30 41.27 1.29
CA PHE A 127 -0.13 41.43 1.49
C PHE A 127 -0.36 41.86 2.92
N PHE A 128 -0.57 43.15 3.15
CA PHE A 128 -0.68 43.71 4.50
C PHE A 128 -2.14 43.74 4.94
N LEU A 129 -2.54 42.70 5.65
CA LEU A 129 -3.85 42.61 6.28
C LEU A 129 -3.80 43.27 7.65
N ASN A 130 -4.56 44.36 7.82
CA ASN A 130 -4.55 45.18 9.04
C ASN A 130 -3.12 45.57 9.48
N GLY A 131 -2.23 45.80 8.49
CA GLY A 131 -0.82 46.16 8.71
C GLY A 131 0.14 44.99 8.94
N LYS A 132 -0.33 43.73 8.98
CA LYS A 132 0.52 42.53 9.09
C LYS A 132 0.64 41.85 7.73
N ASN A 133 1.87 41.51 7.32
CA ASN A 133 2.07 40.72 6.10
C ASN A 133 1.50 39.30 6.27
N VAL A 134 0.66 38.86 5.34
CA VAL A 134 0.06 37.52 5.26
C VAL A 134 0.47 36.74 4.02
N ALA A 135 1.40 37.27 3.21
CA ALA A 135 2.05 36.56 2.10
C ALA A 135 3.13 35.60 2.64
N LEU A 136 2.70 34.52 3.31
CA LEU A 136 3.58 33.57 4.00
C LEU A 136 3.58 32.21 3.31
N LEU A 137 4.68 31.47 3.43
CA LEU A 137 4.75 30.08 2.97
C LEU A 137 3.76 29.22 3.76
N PRO A 138 3.04 28.29 3.10
CA PRO A 138 2.01 27.49 3.76
C PRO A 138 2.51 26.81 5.05
N GLY A 139 1.79 27.05 6.15
CA GLY A 139 2.10 26.45 7.46
C GLY A 139 3.28 27.07 8.21
N THR A 140 3.79 28.24 7.79
CA THR A 140 4.95 28.89 8.41
C THR A 140 4.73 30.40 8.65
N ASP A 141 5.64 31.03 9.39
CA ASP A 141 5.73 32.49 9.53
C ASP A 141 6.75 33.12 8.54
N ILE A 142 7.18 32.36 7.52
CA ILE A 142 8.22 32.78 6.57
C ILE A 142 7.55 33.50 5.39
N PRO A 143 7.90 34.76 5.08
CA PRO A 143 7.40 35.44 3.90
C PRO A 143 7.80 34.73 2.61
N VAL A 144 6.87 34.70 1.64
CA VAL A 144 7.18 34.19 0.30
C VAL A 144 8.13 35.16 -0.40
N SER A 145 9.20 34.63 -0.96
CA SER A 145 10.20 35.35 -1.75
C SER A 145 10.95 34.37 -2.66
N ILE A 146 11.66 34.89 -3.64
CA ILE A 146 12.54 34.09 -4.53
C ILE A 146 13.52 33.23 -3.71
N ASN A 147 14.16 33.83 -2.70
CA ASN A 147 15.10 33.16 -1.82
C ASN A 147 14.48 31.99 -1.05
N ASN A 148 13.23 32.13 -0.62
CA ASN A 148 12.58 31.14 0.23
C ASN A 148 11.86 30.04 -0.56
N VAL A 149 11.59 30.23 -1.86
CA VAL A 149 10.88 29.27 -2.71
C VAL A 149 11.79 28.54 -3.69
N ASN A 150 12.76 29.23 -4.30
CA ASN A 150 13.71 28.58 -5.22
C ASN A 150 15.04 28.25 -4.52
N GLY A 151 15.56 29.16 -3.69
CA GLY A 151 16.79 28.96 -2.88
C GLY A 151 18.02 28.53 -3.68
N GLY A 152 18.01 28.76 -4.99
CA GLY A 152 19.09 28.43 -5.92
C GLY A 152 18.84 27.26 -6.87
N LYS A 153 17.69 26.61 -6.94
CA LYS A 153 17.51 25.57 -7.96
C LYS A 153 17.45 26.19 -9.37
N PRO A 154 18.13 25.61 -10.39
CA PRO A 154 18.92 24.37 -10.36
C PRO A 154 20.41 24.54 -10.00
N TYR A 155 20.93 25.76 -9.88
CA TYR A 155 22.37 26.05 -9.78
C TYR A 155 22.98 26.15 -8.36
N GLY A 156 22.18 26.01 -7.32
CA GLY A 156 22.48 26.30 -5.92
C GLY A 156 22.25 25.11 -5.00
N GLU A 157 22.99 25.06 -3.90
CA GLU A 157 23.10 23.87 -3.05
C GLU A 157 22.08 23.82 -1.89
N ASN A 158 21.27 24.87 -1.69
CA ASN A 158 20.44 25.05 -0.50
C ASN A 158 18.96 25.40 -0.79
N ALA A 159 18.41 24.93 -1.91
CA ALA A 159 16.99 25.14 -2.22
C ALA A 159 16.08 24.69 -1.07
N GLN A 160 15.38 25.65 -0.45
CA GLN A 160 14.39 25.41 0.59
C GLN A 160 12.99 25.60 -0.02
N ASN A 161 12.04 24.76 0.37
CA ASN A 161 10.64 24.82 -0.09
C ASN A 161 10.44 24.74 -1.62
N SER A 162 11.36 24.05 -2.32
CA SER A 162 11.35 23.95 -3.80
C SER A 162 10.12 23.23 -4.38
N GLU A 163 9.32 22.57 -3.55
CA GLU A 163 8.01 22.05 -3.92
C GLU A 163 7.02 23.14 -4.35
N TYR A 164 7.25 24.40 -3.95
CA TYR A 164 6.44 25.54 -4.38
C TYR A 164 6.98 26.20 -5.65
N PHE A 165 8.17 25.85 -6.15
CA PHE A 165 8.79 26.47 -7.31
C PHE A 165 8.52 25.67 -8.60
N ARG A 166 8.27 26.39 -9.69
CA ARG A 166 8.18 25.87 -11.04
C ARG A 166 9.16 26.64 -11.90
N ASN A 167 10.10 25.90 -12.48
CA ASN A 167 11.13 26.44 -13.34
C ASN A 167 10.58 26.75 -14.75
N ASN A 168 10.92 27.91 -15.30
CA ASN A 168 10.59 28.30 -16.65
C ASN A 168 11.72 29.05 -17.38
N ASP A 169 12.94 29.03 -16.86
CA ASP A 169 14.10 29.66 -17.48
C ASP A 169 14.61 28.86 -18.69
N LEU A 170 15.07 29.56 -19.73
CA LEU A 170 15.51 28.95 -20.99
C LEU A 170 16.89 28.27 -20.92
N ASP A 171 17.78 28.79 -20.09
CA ASP A 171 19.18 28.39 -19.97
C ASP A 171 19.39 27.18 -19.06
N ASP A 172 18.39 26.80 -18.26
CA ASP A 172 18.54 25.80 -17.20
C ASP A 172 17.61 24.56 -17.30
N GLY A 173 16.91 24.43 -18.43
CA GLY A 173 16.00 23.32 -18.71
C GLY A 173 14.53 23.58 -18.37
N GLY A 174 14.14 24.84 -18.16
CA GLY A 174 12.76 25.34 -18.19
C GLY A 174 12.31 25.76 -19.60
N GLY A 175 11.61 26.89 -19.70
CA GLY A 175 11.07 27.49 -20.93
C GLY A 175 9.80 26.86 -21.51
N GLU A 176 9.24 25.84 -20.85
CA GLU A 176 8.07 25.09 -21.36
C GLU A 176 6.73 25.70 -20.94
N ILE A 177 6.71 26.55 -19.92
CA ILE A 177 5.51 27.20 -19.40
C ILE A 177 5.26 28.45 -20.24
N ASN A 178 4.03 28.59 -20.76
CA ASN A 178 3.68 29.68 -21.69
C ASN A 178 3.48 31.03 -20.97
N THR A 179 4.53 31.53 -20.35
CA THR A 179 4.70 32.84 -19.71
C THR A 179 6.12 33.31 -20.05
N GLU A 180 6.36 34.63 -20.06
CA GLU A 180 7.72 35.13 -20.26
C GLU A 180 8.61 34.86 -19.04
N MET A 181 8.02 34.95 -17.85
CA MET A 181 8.71 34.80 -16.57
C MET A 181 9.56 33.54 -16.43
N ASP A 182 10.81 33.68 -15.98
CA ASP A 182 11.77 32.58 -15.75
C ASP A 182 11.40 31.64 -14.61
N GLY A 183 10.61 32.11 -13.65
CA GLY A 183 10.16 31.28 -12.56
C GLY A 183 8.80 31.67 -12.04
N LEU A 184 8.07 30.70 -11.50
CA LEU A 184 6.80 30.95 -10.84
C LEU A 184 6.52 29.96 -9.72
N THR A 185 5.68 30.37 -8.78
CA THR A 185 5.20 29.47 -7.75
C THR A 185 4.10 28.55 -8.27
N VAL A 186 3.86 27.43 -7.58
CA VAL A 186 2.54 26.78 -7.59
C VAL A 186 1.48 27.76 -7.06
N VAL A 187 0.20 27.43 -7.20
CA VAL A 187 -0.88 28.23 -6.60
C VAL A 187 -0.75 28.19 -5.08
N LEU A 188 -0.48 29.35 -4.48
CA LEU A 188 -0.46 29.55 -3.05
C LEU A 188 -1.79 30.14 -2.57
N GLU A 189 -2.12 29.92 -1.31
CA GLU A 189 -3.35 30.40 -0.69
C GLU A 189 -3.01 31.17 0.58
N VAL A 190 -3.52 32.38 0.69
CA VAL A 190 -3.55 33.12 1.95
C VAL A 190 -4.77 32.67 2.71
N LYS A 191 -4.59 32.37 3.99
CA LYS A 191 -5.65 32.24 5.00
C LYS A 191 -5.27 33.10 6.18
N ALA A 192 -6.16 34.00 6.56
CA ALA A 192 -5.88 34.93 7.64
C ALA A 192 -7.11 35.19 8.49
N GLU A 193 -6.87 35.36 9.79
CA GLU A 193 -7.89 35.82 10.73
C GLU A 193 -8.24 37.28 10.44
N VAL A 194 -9.54 37.57 10.41
CA VAL A 194 -10.11 38.90 10.19
C VAL A 194 -11.19 39.15 11.22
N LYS A 195 -11.58 40.41 11.37
CA LYS A 195 -12.68 40.76 12.27
C LYS A 195 -14.00 40.60 11.52
N ALA A 196 -14.77 39.57 11.86
CA ALA A 196 -16.09 39.33 11.28
C ALA A 196 -17.02 40.54 11.50
N ASN A 197 -17.71 40.97 10.46
CA ASN A 197 -18.66 42.08 10.46
C ASN A 197 -18.07 43.44 10.91
N GLU A 198 -16.75 43.58 10.86
CA GLU A 198 -16.03 44.83 11.11
C GLU A 198 -15.17 45.21 9.90
N VAL A 199 -14.78 46.48 9.84
CA VAL A 199 -13.86 46.97 8.81
C VAL A 199 -12.47 46.38 9.04
N ASN A 200 -11.96 45.69 8.03
CA ASN A 200 -10.59 45.25 7.88
C ASN A 200 -9.97 46.00 6.70
N HIS A 201 -8.65 46.11 6.66
CA HIS A 201 -7.92 46.76 5.57
C HIS A 201 -6.93 45.78 4.94
N ILE A 202 -6.90 45.71 3.62
CA ILE A 202 -5.90 44.94 2.87
C ILE A 202 -5.16 45.85 1.91
N LYS A 203 -3.84 45.68 1.88
CA LYS A 203 -2.94 46.28 0.89
C LYS A 203 -2.16 45.18 0.18
N LEU A 204 -2.29 45.11 -1.14
CA LEU A 204 -1.56 44.20 -2.02
C LEU A 204 -0.49 45.03 -2.74
N ALA A 205 0.78 44.74 -2.49
CA ALA A 205 1.89 45.53 -3.00
C ALA A 205 2.98 44.64 -3.59
N ILE A 206 3.58 45.09 -4.69
CA ILE A 206 4.78 44.52 -5.32
C ILE A 206 5.69 45.66 -5.80
N ALA A 207 7.00 45.48 -5.74
CA ALA A 207 7.99 46.49 -6.09
C ALA A 207 9.37 45.87 -6.31
N ASP A 208 10.20 46.55 -7.09
CA ASP A 208 11.60 46.12 -7.28
C ASP A 208 12.48 46.45 -6.09
N VAL A 209 13.60 45.75 -5.94
CA VAL A 209 14.56 45.95 -4.85
C VAL A 209 15.95 46.37 -5.34
N GLY A 210 16.28 47.63 -5.07
CA GLY A 210 17.63 48.16 -5.25
C GLY A 210 17.89 48.78 -6.62
N ASP A 211 17.43 48.14 -7.70
CA ASP A 211 17.29 48.74 -9.03
C ASP A 211 15.92 48.38 -9.67
N ALA A 212 15.66 48.78 -10.91
CA ALA A 212 14.39 48.57 -11.64
C ALA A 212 14.59 47.62 -12.82
N SER A 213 15.48 46.64 -12.64
CA SER A 213 15.80 45.65 -13.66
C SER A 213 15.25 44.30 -13.23
N LEU A 214 14.70 43.57 -14.20
CA LEU A 214 13.96 42.30 -14.03
C LEU A 214 12.64 42.52 -13.29
N ASP A 215 11.53 42.16 -13.92
CA ASP A 215 10.21 42.46 -13.38
C ASP A 215 9.61 41.25 -12.67
N SER A 216 8.88 41.52 -11.59
CA SER A 216 8.12 40.50 -10.87
C SER A 216 6.62 40.76 -10.89
N ASN A 217 5.86 39.68 -10.72
CA ASN A 217 4.43 39.65 -10.94
C ASN A 217 3.72 38.83 -9.86
N VAL A 218 2.60 39.36 -9.35
CA VAL A 218 1.66 38.60 -8.52
C VAL A 218 0.32 38.50 -9.25
N LEU A 219 -0.08 37.26 -9.54
CA LEU A 219 -1.34 36.93 -10.18
C LEU A 219 -2.32 36.42 -9.13
N PHE A 220 -3.50 37.02 -9.02
CA PHE A 220 -4.54 36.64 -8.06
C PHE A 220 -5.74 36.02 -8.77
N LYS A 221 -6.25 34.92 -8.24
CA LYS A 221 -7.40 34.22 -8.83
C LYS A 221 -8.68 35.02 -8.68
N ALA A 222 -9.44 35.15 -9.77
CA ALA A 222 -10.74 35.80 -9.77
C ALA A 222 -11.68 35.13 -8.75
N GLY A 223 -12.43 35.95 -8.01
CA GLY A 223 -13.38 35.49 -7.00
C GLY A 223 -12.78 34.78 -5.79
N SER A 224 -11.44 34.76 -5.64
CA SER A 224 -10.80 34.01 -4.56
C SER A 224 -10.77 34.78 -3.24
N PHE A 225 -10.93 36.12 -3.24
CA PHE A 225 -10.96 36.94 -2.03
C PHE A 225 -12.29 36.81 -1.31
N THR A 226 -12.39 35.83 -0.41
CA THR A 226 -13.63 35.41 0.24
C THR A 226 -13.53 35.46 1.76
N GLY A 227 -14.58 35.99 2.38
CA GLY A 227 -14.79 36.00 3.82
C GLY A 227 -15.60 34.78 4.29
N LYS A 228 -15.84 33.82 3.40
CA LYS A 228 -16.51 32.53 3.62
C LYS A 228 -15.76 31.42 2.88
N PRO A 229 -14.50 31.13 3.25
CA PRO A 229 -13.78 30.04 2.63
C PRO A 229 -14.52 28.72 2.88
N LYS A 230 -14.79 27.99 1.80
CA LYS A 230 -15.60 26.77 1.87
C LYS A 230 -14.72 25.60 2.36
N PRO A 231 -15.18 24.79 3.32
CA PRO A 231 -14.47 23.59 3.75
C PRO A 231 -14.45 22.49 2.68
N GLY A 232 -15.26 22.63 1.63
CA GLY A 232 -15.26 21.75 0.48
C GLY A 232 -16.19 20.54 0.60
N GLN A 233 -16.23 19.78 -0.48
CA GLN A 233 -17.04 18.59 -0.67
C GLN A 233 -16.13 17.38 -0.88
N LEU A 234 -16.33 16.34 -0.08
CA LEU A 234 -15.54 15.10 -0.13
C LEU A 234 -16.27 14.07 -0.99
N GLN A 235 -15.58 13.53 -1.99
CA GLN A 235 -16.17 12.60 -2.96
C GLN A 235 -15.12 11.65 -3.54
N PHE A 236 -15.52 10.46 -4.01
CA PHE A 236 -14.63 9.59 -4.77
C PHE A 236 -14.16 10.28 -6.06
N SER A 237 -12.90 10.08 -6.46
CA SER A 237 -12.35 10.63 -7.69
C SER A 237 -13.03 10.09 -8.96
N SER A 238 -13.72 8.96 -8.88
CA SER A 238 -14.46 8.34 -9.97
C SER A 238 -15.73 7.62 -9.46
N PRO A 239 -16.84 7.58 -10.23
CA PRO A 239 -17.99 6.73 -9.93
C PRO A 239 -17.68 5.23 -9.97
N THR A 240 -16.67 4.85 -10.76
CA THR A 240 -16.31 3.45 -10.97
C THR A 240 -14.81 3.26 -10.96
N TYR A 241 -14.37 2.21 -10.30
CA TYR A 241 -12.99 1.75 -10.30
C TYR A 241 -12.94 0.35 -10.91
N SER A 242 -11.80 -0.02 -11.47
CA SER A 242 -11.60 -1.35 -12.02
C SER A 242 -10.22 -1.85 -11.68
N VAL A 243 -10.15 -3.09 -11.22
CA VAL A 243 -8.89 -3.77 -10.89
C VAL A 243 -8.96 -5.19 -11.41
N LYS A 244 -7.84 -5.76 -11.85
CA LYS A 244 -7.79 -7.21 -12.10
C LYS A 244 -7.71 -7.95 -10.77
N GLU A 245 -8.34 -9.10 -10.69
CA GLU A 245 -8.29 -9.92 -9.48
C GLU A 245 -6.88 -10.36 -9.07
N ASP A 246 -5.92 -10.41 -10.00
CA ASP A 246 -4.51 -10.73 -9.74
C ASP A 246 -3.64 -9.54 -9.31
N ALA A 247 -4.21 -8.34 -9.20
CA ALA A 247 -3.45 -7.13 -8.86
C ALA A 247 -3.03 -7.05 -7.38
N GLY A 248 -3.61 -7.88 -6.52
CA GLY A 248 -3.36 -7.93 -5.07
C GLY A 248 -4.00 -6.80 -4.26
N SER A 249 -4.05 -5.56 -4.78
CA SER A 249 -4.76 -4.44 -4.15
C SER A 249 -5.11 -3.35 -5.16
N ILE A 250 -6.04 -2.46 -4.79
CA ILE A 250 -6.32 -1.22 -5.50
C ILE A 250 -6.35 -0.02 -4.55
N SER A 251 -5.73 1.08 -5.00
CA SER A 251 -5.82 2.39 -4.36
C SER A 251 -7.11 3.09 -4.79
N ILE A 252 -7.93 3.49 -3.81
CA ILE A 252 -9.12 4.30 -4.04
C ILE A 252 -8.83 5.71 -3.55
N GLU A 253 -8.95 6.67 -4.45
CA GLU A 253 -8.74 8.09 -4.16
C GLU A 253 -10.06 8.81 -3.85
N VAL A 254 -10.03 9.61 -2.80
CA VAL A 254 -11.07 10.55 -2.41
C VAL A 254 -10.52 11.96 -2.61
N THR A 255 -11.31 12.79 -3.27
CA THR A 255 -10.99 14.19 -3.58
C THR A 255 -11.85 15.14 -2.77
N ARG A 256 -11.27 16.28 -2.43
CA ARG A 256 -11.90 17.42 -1.76
C ARG A 256 -12.03 18.54 -2.78
N THR A 257 -13.27 18.89 -3.11
CA THR A 257 -13.63 19.84 -4.18
C THR A 257 -14.40 21.02 -3.60
N GLU A 258 -14.64 22.08 -4.39
CA GLU A 258 -15.43 23.26 -3.96
C GLU A 258 -14.94 23.94 -2.66
N GLY A 259 -13.67 23.74 -2.30
CA GLY A 259 -13.06 24.27 -1.09
C GLY A 259 -12.03 23.31 -0.48
N SER A 260 -11.13 23.87 0.33
CA SER A 260 -10.10 23.11 1.06
C SER A 260 -9.79 23.74 2.42
N TYR A 261 -10.76 24.47 2.97
CA TYR A 261 -10.58 25.23 4.21
C TYR A 261 -10.79 24.40 5.47
N GLY A 262 -9.84 24.47 6.40
CA GLY A 262 -9.86 23.77 7.67
C GLY A 262 -9.54 22.28 7.55
N LEU A 263 -9.23 21.69 8.69
CA LEU A 263 -9.14 20.24 8.86
C LEU A 263 -10.54 19.63 8.72
N VAL A 264 -10.68 18.65 7.82
CA VAL A 264 -11.92 17.88 7.66
C VAL A 264 -11.59 16.40 7.61
N THR A 265 -12.52 15.57 8.04
CA THR A 265 -12.41 14.12 7.94
C THR A 265 -13.60 13.53 7.23
N VAL A 266 -13.45 12.35 6.65
CA VAL A 266 -14.55 11.55 6.12
C VAL A 266 -14.29 10.08 6.39
N ASP A 267 -15.31 9.37 6.84
CA ASP A 267 -15.27 7.93 7.01
C ASP A 267 -15.48 7.25 5.67
N TYR A 268 -14.69 6.23 5.38
CA TYR A 268 -14.88 5.34 4.25
C TYR A 268 -15.20 3.93 4.73
N SER A 269 -16.00 3.22 3.95
CA SER A 269 -16.27 1.81 4.16
C SER A 269 -16.51 1.09 2.83
N THR A 270 -16.19 -0.19 2.83
CA THR A 270 -16.52 -1.13 1.77
C THR A 270 -17.68 -2.02 2.23
N SER A 271 -18.52 -2.41 1.29
CA SER A 271 -19.59 -3.39 1.52
C SER A 271 -19.81 -4.25 0.28
N ASP A 272 -20.35 -5.45 0.50
CA ASP A 272 -20.58 -6.41 -0.57
C ASP A 272 -21.51 -5.86 -1.65
N GLY A 273 -21.09 -5.98 -2.90
CA GLY A 273 -21.98 -6.03 -4.06
C GLY A 273 -22.20 -7.49 -4.47
N THR A 274 -21.74 -7.85 -5.67
CA THR A 274 -21.60 -9.25 -6.08
C THR A 274 -20.32 -9.89 -5.55
N ALA A 275 -19.30 -9.09 -5.24
CA ALA A 275 -18.10 -9.52 -4.52
C ALA A 275 -18.39 -9.73 -3.03
N LYS A 276 -17.72 -10.70 -2.40
CA LYS A 276 -17.86 -11.06 -0.98
C LYS A 276 -16.58 -10.84 -0.19
N ASP A 277 -16.72 -10.18 0.96
CA ASP A 277 -15.64 -10.04 1.94
C ASP A 277 -15.05 -11.41 2.33
N GLY A 278 -13.73 -11.49 2.37
CA GLY A 278 -12.97 -12.70 2.66
C GLY A 278 -12.92 -13.73 1.54
N LEU A 279 -13.61 -13.47 0.41
CA LEU A 279 -13.58 -14.33 -0.79
C LEU A 279 -13.02 -13.61 -2.01
N ASP A 280 -13.47 -12.38 -2.27
CA ASP A 280 -13.12 -11.61 -3.47
C ASP A 280 -12.31 -10.36 -3.14
N TYR A 281 -12.50 -9.82 -1.94
CA TYR A 281 -11.76 -8.68 -1.40
C TYR A 281 -11.73 -8.77 0.13
N THR A 282 -10.85 -8.01 0.78
CA THR A 282 -10.91 -7.84 2.24
C THR A 282 -11.65 -6.54 2.54
N ALA A 283 -12.71 -6.62 3.34
CA ALA A 283 -13.44 -5.44 3.77
C ALA A 283 -12.54 -4.51 4.59
N VAL A 284 -12.54 -3.25 4.19
CA VAL A 284 -11.86 -2.15 4.86
C VAL A 284 -12.84 -1.05 5.22
N SER A 285 -12.58 -0.42 6.36
CA SER A 285 -13.23 0.82 6.80
C SER A 285 -12.23 1.63 7.60
N GLY A 286 -12.37 2.95 7.57
CA GLY A 286 -11.54 3.85 8.34
C GLY A 286 -11.93 5.30 8.13
N THR A 287 -11.07 6.21 8.57
CA THR A 287 -11.29 7.65 8.42
C THR A 287 -10.12 8.25 7.65
N LEU A 288 -10.42 9.01 6.61
CA LEU A 288 -9.44 9.85 5.92
C LEU A 288 -9.43 11.23 6.57
N SER A 289 -8.24 11.76 6.83
CA SER A 289 -8.02 13.11 7.33
C SER A 289 -7.46 13.98 6.22
N PHE A 290 -8.13 15.10 5.95
CA PHE A 290 -7.69 16.13 5.02
C PHE A 290 -7.31 17.33 5.87
N ASP A 291 -6.01 17.50 6.08
CA ASP A 291 -5.49 18.73 6.69
C ASP A 291 -5.87 19.94 5.83
N ASP A 292 -5.73 21.13 6.41
CA ASP A 292 -6.01 22.37 5.70
C ASP A 292 -5.24 22.44 4.37
N GLY A 293 -5.94 22.75 3.28
CA GLY A 293 -5.36 22.79 1.93
C GLY A 293 -5.16 21.43 1.23
N VAL A 294 -5.27 20.30 1.93
CA VAL A 294 -5.13 18.96 1.33
C VAL A 294 -6.35 18.63 0.46
N LYS A 295 -6.13 18.29 -0.80
CA LYS A 295 -7.19 18.07 -1.81
C LYS A 295 -7.45 16.62 -2.18
N SER A 296 -6.56 15.68 -1.87
CA SER A 296 -6.78 14.26 -2.11
C SER A 296 -6.17 13.41 -1.01
N GLN A 297 -6.82 12.28 -0.74
CA GLN A 297 -6.32 11.20 0.11
C GLN A 297 -6.73 9.86 -0.50
N SER A 298 -6.02 8.79 -0.15
CA SER A 298 -6.31 7.46 -0.66
C SER A 298 -6.31 6.40 0.43
N PHE A 299 -7.06 5.33 0.21
CA PHE A 299 -6.99 4.10 0.99
C PHE A 299 -6.84 2.88 0.08
N GLN A 300 -6.35 1.77 0.63
CA GLN A 300 -6.13 0.53 -0.12
C GLN A 300 -7.23 -0.48 0.15
N ILE A 301 -7.70 -1.13 -0.90
CA ILE A 301 -8.59 -2.30 -0.80
C ILE A 301 -7.79 -3.52 -1.27
N PRO A 302 -7.49 -4.50 -0.38
CA PRO A 302 -6.89 -5.76 -0.78
C PRO A 302 -7.84 -6.57 -1.65
N ILE A 303 -7.33 -7.08 -2.77
CA ILE A 303 -8.08 -7.92 -3.72
C ILE A 303 -7.63 -9.36 -3.53
N ILE A 304 -8.59 -10.26 -3.37
CA ILE A 304 -8.33 -11.68 -3.19
C ILE A 304 -8.41 -12.32 -4.57
N TYR A 305 -7.25 -12.70 -5.10
CA TYR A 305 -7.19 -13.48 -6.33
C TYR A 305 -7.85 -14.84 -6.12
N ASN A 306 -8.77 -15.21 -7.01
CA ASN A 306 -9.36 -16.53 -6.98
C ASN A 306 -9.45 -17.07 -8.43
N PRO A 307 -8.86 -18.24 -8.74
CA PRO A 307 -8.67 -18.66 -10.12
C PRO A 307 -9.95 -19.23 -10.77
N ILE A 308 -11.15 -18.90 -10.29
CA ILE A 308 -12.43 -19.42 -10.79
C ILE A 308 -13.06 -18.36 -11.68
N PHE A 309 -13.48 -18.75 -12.91
CA PHE A 309 -14.31 -17.85 -13.71
C PHE A 309 -15.66 -17.69 -13.02
N GLU A 310 -15.85 -16.54 -12.41
CA GLU A 310 -17.07 -16.10 -11.73
C GLU A 310 -17.65 -14.85 -12.40
N GLY A 311 -16.95 -14.33 -13.40
CA GLY A 311 -17.24 -13.06 -14.06
C GLY A 311 -16.90 -11.88 -13.17
N ASP A 312 -16.98 -10.69 -13.76
CA ASP A 312 -16.70 -9.44 -13.03
C ASP A 312 -17.55 -9.30 -11.76
N LYS A 313 -16.89 -9.05 -10.64
CA LYS A 313 -17.55 -8.86 -9.33
C LYS A 313 -17.46 -7.41 -8.88
N THR A 314 -18.41 -6.96 -8.07
CA THR A 314 -18.50 -5.56 -7.64
C THR A 314 -18.45 -5.42 -6.13
N VAL A 315 -17.69 -4.44 -5.65
CA VAL A 315 -17.67 -3.95 -4.27
C VAL A 315 -18.30 -2.55 -4.24
N ILE A 316 -19.12 -2.28 -3.22
CA ILE A 316 -19.75 -0.96 -3.01
C ILE A 316 -18.88 -0.16 -2.05
N LEU A 317 -18.50 1.05 -2.47
CA LEU A 317 -17.71 1.99 -1.69
C LEU A 317 -18.61 3.11 -1.19
N THR A 318 -18.50 3.49 0.09
CA THR A 318 -19.34 4.56 0.68
C THR A 318 -18.50 5.50 1.53
N LEU A 319 -18.72 6.81 1.33
CA LEU A 319 -18.25 7.88 2.20
C LEU A 319 -19.37 8.29 3.16
N SER A 320 -19.00 8.61 4.40
CA SER A 320 -19.95 9.03 5.43
C SER A 320 -19.31 9.93 6.48
N ASN A 321 -20.14 10.55 7.32
CA ASN A 321 -19.72 11.36 8.46
C ASN A 321 -18.64 12.43 8.15
N PRO A 322 -18.83 13.31 7.15
CA PRO A 322 -17.90 14.42 6.96
C PRO A 322 -17.89 15.31 8.21
N THR A 323 -16.71 15.79 8.61
CA THR A 323 -16.53 16.72 9.74
C THR A 323 -15.99 18.08 9.27
N GLY A 324 -15.86 19.05 10.18
CA GLY A 324 -15.30 20.37 9.87
C GLY A 324 -16.13 21.18 8.88
N GLU A 325 -17.47 21.04 8.94
CA GLU A 325 -18.44 21.69 8.05
C GLU A 325 -18.35 21.31 6.57
N ALA A 326 -17.44 20.41 6.19
CA ALA A 326 -17.46 19.80 4.88
C ALA A 326 -18.76 19.01 4.66
N SER A 327 -19.12 18.85 3.39
CA SER A 327 -20.24 18.02 2.96
C SER A 327 -19.75 16.90 2.05
N LEU A 328 -20.60 15.92 1.77
CA LEU A 328 -20.31 14.93 0.74
C LEU A 328 -20.67 15.52 -0.63
N GLY A 329 -19.81 15.31 -1.62
CA GLY A 329 -20.11 15.67 -3.00
C GLY A 329 -21.10 14.70 -3.66
N GLU A 330 -21.37 14.92 -4.96
CA GLU A 330 -22.30 14.05 -5.71
C GLU A 330 -21.82 12.59 -5.75
N GLN A 331 -20.50 12.36 -5.71
CA GLN A 331 -19.88 11.03 -5.74
C GLN A 331 -19.56 10.49 -4.33
N ALA A 332 -20.54 10.45 -3.44
CA ALA A 332 -20.40 9.88 -2.09
C ALA A 332 -20.35 8.34 -2.06
N THR A 333 -20.77 7.69 -3.14
CA THR A 333 -20.70 6.24 -3.34
C THR A 333 -20.00 5.92 -4.65
N ALA A 334 -19.25 4.83 -4.73
CA ALA A 334 -18.64 4.35 -5.96
C ALA A 334 -18.70 2.82 -6.06
N ILE A 335 -18.51 2.30 -7.27
CA ILE A 335 -18.47 0.86 -7.52
C ILE A 335 -17.05 0.47 -7.94
N LEU A 336 -16.44 -0.45 -7.21
CA LEU A 336 -15.23 -1.12 -7.65
C LEU A 336 -15.61 -2.40 -8.39
N THR A 337 -15.18 -2.54 -9.64
CA THR A 337 -15.27 -3.78 -10.41
C THR A 337 -13.96 -4.54 -10.34
N ILE A 338 -14.00 -5.73 -9.75
CA ILE A 338 -12.94 -6.72 -9.83
C ILE A 338 -13.15 -7.46 -11.15
N LYS A 339 -12.22 -7.26 -12.08
CA LYS A 339 -12.19 -7.89 -13.39
C LYS A 339 -11.64 -9.28 -13.25
N ASP A 340 -12.51 -10.23 -13.53
CA ASP A 340 -12.16 -11.62 -13.69
C ASP A 340 -11.19 -11.72 -14.87
N ASN A 341 -10.03 -12.32 -14.63
CA ASN A 341 -8.99 -12.49 -15.65
C ASN A 341 -9.03 -13.91 -16.25
N GLU A 342 -9.97 -14.74 -15.81
CA GLU A 342 -10.30 -16.04 -16.36
C GLU A 342 -11.23 -15.89 -17.59
N VAL A 343 -11.27 -16.96 -18.39
CA VAL A 343 -12.14 -17.03 -19.56
C VAL A 343 -13.28 -18.01 -19.30
N SER A 344 -14.52 -17.58 -19.60
CA SER A 344 -15.68 -18.47 -19.55
C SER A 344 -15.43 -19.66 -20.48
N LYS A 345 -15.49 -20.88 -19.93
CA LYS A 345 -15.47 -22.09 -20.79
C LYS A 345 -16.69 -22.03 -21.72
N PRO A 346 -16.54 -22.18 -23.06
CA PRO A 346 -17.68 -22.26 -23.94
C PRO A 346 -18.55 -23.45 -23.56
N ASP A 347 -19.86 -23.22 -23.42
CA ASP A 347 -20.85 -24.28 -23.27
C ASP A 347 -20.66 -25.28 -24.42
N THR A 348 -20.41 -26.55 -24.09
CA THR A 348 -20.09 -27.60 -25.06
C THR A 348 -21.35 -28.04 -25.80
N GLY A 349 -21.82 -27.19 -26.71
CA GLY A 349 -22.78 -27.50 -27.75
C GLY A 349 -22.09 -27.61 -29.11
N GLY A 350 -21.52 -28.79 -29.39
CA GLY A 350 -21.31 -29.33 -30.74
C GLY A 350 -20.48 -28.52 -31.77
N GLY A 351 -19.23 -28.96 -31.96
CA GLY A 351 -18.63 -29.12 -33.30
C GLY A 351 -17.71 -28.01 -33.83
N GLY A 352 -16.41 -28.34 -33.93
CA GLY A 352 -15.56 -27.95 -35.07
C GLY A 352 -14.65 -26.72 -34.94
N SER A 353 -13.35 -27.01 -34.68
CA SER A 353 -12.12 -26.36 -35.20
C SER A 353 -11.90 -24.84 -35.05
N ASN A 354 -10.95 -24.44 -34.19
CA ASN A 354 -9.54 -24.13 -34.55
C ASN A 354 -8.80 -23.67 -33.27
N SER A 355 -7.97 -24.53 -32.67
CA SER A 355 -6.49 -24.44 -32.69
C SER A 355 -5.91 -23.13 -32.12
N ASP A 356 -5.74 -23.10 -30.79
CA ASP A 356 -4.49 -22.61 -30.21
C ASP A 356 -3.92 -23.73 -29.33
N SER A 357 -2.92 -24.40 -29.90
CA SER A 357 -2.22 -25.55 -29.36
C SER A 357 -1.18 -25.11 -28.32
N ILE A 358 -1.34 -25.51 -27.06
CA ILE A 358 -0.19 -25.79 -26.19
C ILE A 358 -0.09 -27.31 -26.10
N GLU A 359 0.64 -27.90 -27.04
CA GLU A 359 0.51 -29.32 -27.39
C GLU A 359 1.40 -30.30 -26.58
N HIS A 360 2.06 -29.90 -25.47
CA HIS A 360 2.90 -30.84 -24.72
C HIS A 360 2.78 -30.68 -23.20
N SER A 361 2.64 -31.80 -22.50
CA SER A 361 2.78 -31.89 -21.03
C SER A 361 4.15 -31.35 -20.62
N PRO A 362 4.26 -30.57 -19.52
CA PRO A 362 5.53 -30.18 -18.93
C PRO A 362 6.39 -31.41 -18.69
N ASN A 363 7.70 -31.28 -18.93
CA ASN A 363 8.64 -32.36 -18.72
C ASN A 363 8.65 -32.76 -17.23
N THR A 364 8.57 -34.05 -16.95
CA THR A 364 8.67 -34.61 -15.59
C THR A 364 10.10 -34.66 -15.07
N ASN A 365 11.10 -34.27 -15.87
CA ASN A 365 12.49 -34.16 -15.42
C ASN A 365 12.74 -33.01 -14.42
N ASN A 366 11.77 -32.10 -14.24
CA ASN A 366 11.78 -31.05 -13.20
C ASN A 366 10.92 -31.43 -11.97
N LEU A 367 10.61 -32.71 -11.79
CA LEU A 367 10.13 -33.17 -10.49
C LEU A 367 11.23 -32.87 -9.45
N PRO A 368 10.90 -32.41 -8.24
CA PRO A 368 11.91 -32.18 -7.23
C PRO A 368 12.66 -33.49 -6.98
N ASP A 369 13.92 -33.55 -7.41
CA ASP A 369 14.74 -34.76 -7.34
C ASP A 369 15.08 -35.15 -5.90
N ASN A 370 14.70 -34.37 -4.86
CA ASN A 370 15.15 -34.67 -3.50
C ASN A 370 14.11 -34.48 -2.37
N VAL A 371 14.10 -35.50 -1.51
CA VAL A 371 13.82 -35.59 -0.04
C VAL A 371 12.40 -35.42 0.51
N LEU A 372 11.36 -35.76 -0.25
CA LEU A 372 10.13 -36.37 0.30
C LEU A 372 9.66 -37.60 -0.50
N ILE A 373 10.47 -38.03 -1.47
CA ILE A 373 10.22 -39.14 -2.39
C ILE A 373 11.54 -39.89 -2.62
N SER A 374 12.10 -40.46 -1.56
CA SER A 374 13.11 -41.50 -1.76
C SER A 374 12.37 -42.79 -2.14
N ARG A 375 12.20 -43.02 -3.45
CA ARG A 375 12.18 -44.31 -4.18
C ARG A 375 11.37 -44.19 -5.49
N MET A 376 12.07 -44.15 -6.62
CA MET A 376 11.56 -44.54 -7.96
C MET A 376 12.04 -45.99 -8.22
N PRO A 377 11.30 -46.89 -8.93
CA PRO A 377 10.69 -46.63 -10.25
C PRO A 377 9.28 -47.19 -10.45
N GLY A 378 8.43 -46.45 -11.18
CA GLY A 378 7.09 -46.92 -11.56
C GLY A 378 6.28 -45.85 -12.25
N TYR A 379 6.78 -45.33 -13.37
CA TYR A 379 6.10 -44.31 -14.15
C TYR A 379 4.78 -44.85 -14.72
N VAL A 380 3.66 -44.25 -14.34
CA VAL A 380 2.41 -44.36 -15.08
C VAL A 380 1.93 -42.94 -15.35
N SER A 381 2.37 -42.37 -16.48
CA SER A 381 1.70 -41.20 -17.02
C SER A 381 0.26 -41.58 -17.34
N LEU A 382 -0.69 -40.89 -16.73
CA LEU A 382 -2.09 -40.97 -17.10
C LEU A 382 -2.48 -39.64 -17.71
N SER A 383 -3.00 -39.73 -18.93
CA SER A 383 -3.61 -38.64 -19.67
C SER A 383 -4.81 -38.11 -18.89
N GLN A 384 -4.85 -36.79 -18.73
CA GLN A 384 -5.92 -35.89 -18.26
C GLN A 384 -6.88 -36.41 -17.16
N PRO A 385 -7.12 -35.63 -16.09
CA PRO A 385 -8.08 -36.03 -15.06
C PRO A 385 -9.47 -36.26 -15.66
N ILE A 386 -10.02 -37.46 -15.43
CA ILE A 386 -11.27 -37.91 -16.07
C ILE A 386 -12.51 -37.31 -15.39
N LYS A 387 -12.38 -36.74 -14.18
CA LYS A 387 -13.46 -36.00 -13.52
C LYS A 387 -12.99 -35.17 -12.33
N GLU A 388 -13.29 -33.88 -12.36
CA GLU A 388 -13.35 -33.01 -11.19
C GLU A 388 -14.74 -33.18 -10.57
N ASN A 389 -14.83 -33.61 -9.30
CA ASN A 389 -16.10 -33.56 -8.58
C ASN A 389 -16.20 -32.18 -7.93
N THR A 390 -16.76 -31.24 -8.67
CA THR A 390 -16.90 -29.82 -8.29
C THR A 390 -17.68 -29.60 -7.00
N ALA A 391 -18.52 -30.55 -6.58
CA ALA A 391 -19.26 -30.42 -5.32
C ALA A 391 -18.40 -30.71 -4.06
N LYS A 392 -17.20 -31.27 -4.21
CA LYS A 392 -16.36 -31.71 -3.08
C LYS A 392 -14.91 -31.22 -3.13
N ASN A 393 -14.50 -30.43 -4.13
CA ASN A 393 -13.11 -29.98 -4.32
C ASN A 393 -12.10 -31.16 -4.43
N GLU A 394 -12.50 -32.19 -5.18
CA GLU A 394 -11.76 -33.45 -5.31
C GLU A 394 -11.46 -33.78 -6.78
N ILE A 395 -10.25 -34.29 -7.03
CA ILE A 395 -9.83 -34.86 -8.30
C ILE A 395 -9.71 -36.39 -8.16
N ILE A 396 -10.23 -37.14 -9.12
CA ILE A 396 -10.08 -38.61 -9.13
C ILE A 396 -9.28 -39.00 -10.37
N MET A 397 -8.16 -39.68 -10.15
CA MET A 397 -7.32 -40.24 -11.20
C MET A 397 -7.27 -41.76 -11.08
N GLU A 398 -7.28 -42.45 -12.22
CA GLU A 398 -7.07 -43.89 -12.26
C GLU A 398 -5.66 -44.21 -11.73
N TYR A 399 -5.44 -45.39 -11.18
CA TYR A 399 -4.08 -45.85 -10.86
C TYR A 399 -4.02 -47.37 -10.87
N ASP A 400 -3.21 -47.93 -11.76
CA ASP A 400 -3.07 -49.38 -11.81
C ASP A 400 -2.19 -49.88 -10.65
N PHE A 401 -2.83 -50.35 -9.57
CA PHE A 401 -2.17 -50.93 -8.40
C PHE A 401 -1.26 -52.12 -8.73
N ARG A 402 -1.41 -52.77 -9.89
CA ARG A 402 -0.53 -53.87 -10.34
C ARG A 402 0.83 -53.37 -10.85
N LYS A 403 0.97 -52.06 -11.11
CA LYS A 403 2.23 -51.41 -11.50
C LYS A 403 3.04 -50.88 -10.30
N LYS A 404 2.61 -51.20 -9.07
CA LYS A 404 3.36 -50.86 -7.86
C LYS A 404 4.71 -51.59 -7.81
N PRO A 405 5.83 -50.88 -7.63
CA PRO A 405 7.14 -51.52 -7.49
C PRO A 405 7.31 -52.28 -6.16
N SER A 406 6.57 -51.92 -5.09
CA SER A 406 6.48 -52.67 -3.83
C SER A 406 5.17 -52.37 -3.07
N TYR A 407 4.90 -53.12 -1.99
CA TYR A 407 3.73 -52.90 -1.11
C TYR A 407 3.70 -51.52 -0.42
N ASP A 408 4.86 -50.86 -0.30
CA ASP A 408 5.01 -49.62 0.47
C ASP A 408 4.82 -48.35 -0.36
N HIS A 409 4.64 -48.48 -1.69
CA HIS A 409 4.41 -47.34 -2.58
C HIS A 409 2.91 -47.06 -2.75
N PHE A 410 2.52 -45.83 -2.44
CA PHE A 410 1.17 -45.30 -2.54
C PHE A 410 1.10 -44.20 -3.60
N PRO A 411 -0.01 -44.11 -4.34
CA PRO A 411 -0.12 -43.10 -5.37
C PRO A 411 -0.34 -41.68 -4.78
N ARG A 412 0.40 -40.70 -5.30
CA ARG A 412 0.31 -39.27 -4.98
C ARG A 412 0.15 -38.43 -6.24
N ILE A 413 -0.70 -37.43 -6.15
CA ILE A 413 -1.07 -36.53 -7.23
C ILE A 413 -0.18 -35.30 -7.13
N TYR A 414 0.39 -34.90 -8.25
CA TYR A 414 1.14 -33.66 -8.38
C TYR A 414 0.46 -32.81 -9.44
N TYR A 415 0.40 -31.51 -9.20
CA TYR A 415 -0.04 -30.54 -10.19
C TYR A 415 1.14 -29.66 -10.64
N TRP A 416 1.13 -29.23 -11.89
CA TRP A 416 2.12 -28.29 -12.41
C TRP A 416 1.72 -26.85 -12.03
N HIS A 417 2.50 -26.22 -11.15
CA HIS A 417 2.31 -24.83 -10.79
C HIS A 417 3.01 -23.93 -11.83
N ALA A 418 2.26 -23.52 -12.85
CA ALA A 418 2.79 -22.76 -13.98
C ALA A 418 3.53 -21.47 -13.58
N PRO A 419 3.07 -20.66 -12.61
CA PRO A 419 3.81 -19.45 -12.22
C PRO A 419 5.19 -19.73 -11.60
N ALA A 420 5.34 -20.87 -10.91
CA ALA A 420 6.61 -21.25 -10.27
C ALA A 420 7.43 -22.27 -11.07
N GLN A 421 6.94 -22.65 -12.26
CA GLN A 421 7.57 -23.63 -13.16
C GLN A 421 8.03 -24.92 -12.44
N LYS A 422 7.21 -25.44 -11.52
CA LYS A 422 7.52 -26.65 -10.73
C LYS A 422 6.29 -27.54 -10.50
N TRP A 423 6.54 -28.83 -10.23
CA TRP A 423 5.51 -29.77 -9.77
C TRP A 423 5.30 -29.66 -8.26
N VAL A 424 4.04 -29.63 -7.82
CA VAL A 424 3.64 -29.50 -6.41
C VAL A 424 2.74 -30.67 -6.02
N ALA A 425 3.02 -31.29 -4.87
CA ALA A 425 2.25 -32.41 -4.33
C ALA A 425 0.88 -31.97 -3.82
N LEU A 426 -0.15 -32.78 -4.08
CA LEU A 426 -1.46 -32.67 -3.47
C LEU A 426 -1.65 -33.72 -2.38
N ALA A 427 -2.53 -33.43 -1.42
CA ALA A 427 -2.99 -34.45 -0.48
C ALA A 427 -3.81 -35.52 -1.20
N THR A 428 -3.46 -36.78 -1.00
CA THR A 428 -4.00 -37.91 -1.77
C THR A 428 -4.37 -39.13 -0.96
N TYR A 429 -5.33 -39.88 -1.49
CA TYR A 429 -5.93 -41.05 -0.85
C TYR A 429 -6.17 -42.17 -1.88
N PRO A 430 -5.75 -43.42 -1.59
CA PRO A 430 -6.22 -44.56 -2.35
C PRO A 430 -7.71 -44.80 -2.07
N VAL A 431 -8.49 -45.18 -3.10
CA VAL A 431 -9.89 -45.59 -2.94
C VAL A 431 -10.08 -47.02 -3.45
N SER A 432 -11.10 -47.71 -2.93
CA SER A 432 -11.36 -49.16 -3.11
C SER A 432 -11.47 -49.63 -4.57
N SER A 433 -11.65 -48.72 -5.53
CA SER A 433 -11.80 -49.00 -6.96
C SER A 433 -10.49 -49.04 -7.75
N GLY A 434 -9.32 -49.01 -7.11
CA GLY A 434 -8.06 -48.90 -7.84
C GLY A 434 -7.81 -47.47 -8.37
N LYS A 435 -8.32 -46.45 -7.68
CA LYS A 435 -8.15 -45.03 -8.06
C LYS A 435 -7.47 -44.26 -6.95
N VAL A 436 -7.05 -43.05 -7.28
CA VAL A 436 -6.42 -42.09 -6.39
C VAL A 436 -7.28 -40.85 -6.38
N LYS A 437 -7.65 -40.45 -5.19
CA LYS A 437 -8.38 -39.21 -4.95
C LYS A 437 -7.38 -38.17 -4.46
N GLY A 438 -7.39 -36.98 -5.04
CA GLY A 438 -6.68 -35.80 -4.55
C GLY A 438 -7.67 -34.77 -4.04
N ILE A 439 -7.31 -34.05 -2.99
CA ILE A 439 -8.07 -32.88 -2.53
C ILE A 439 -7.40 -31.66 -3.13
N THR A 440 -8.12 -30.94 -3.99
CA THR A 440 -7.59 -29.75 -4.67
C THR A 440 -7.98 -28.45 -3.97
N GLY A 441 -8.97 -28.50 -3.05
CA GLY A 441 -9.53 -27.28 -2.46
C GLY A 441 -10.18 -26.34 -3.49
N GLY A 442 -10.32 -26.77 -4.75
CA GLY A 442 -10.84 -25.94 -5.85
C GLY A 442 -9.81 -25.01 -6.52
N LEU A 443 -8.55 -25.02 -6.08
CA LEU A 443 -7.55 -23.98 -6.40
C LEU A 443 -6.54 -24.35 -7.50
N TYR A 444 -6.48 -25.61 -7.93
CA TYR A 444 -5.42 -26.08 -8.83
C TYR A 444 -5.96 -26.35 -10.24
N LYS A 445 -5.41 -25.64 -11.25
CA LYS A 445 -5.67 -25.87 -12.69
C LYS A 445 -4.35 -26.10 -13.42
N GLY A 446 -4.29 -27.09 -14.31
CA GLY A 446 -3.10 -27.38 -15.09
C GLY A 446 -2.88 -28.87 -15.37
N TRP A 447 -1.61 -29.23 -15.58
CA TRP A 447 -1.22 -30.62 -15.78
C TRP A 447 -1.14 -31.35 -14.45
N PHE A 448 -1.78 -32.52 -14.36
CA PHE A 448 -1.73 -33.39 -13.17
C PHE A 448 -1.03 -34.70 -13.52
N ASN A 449 -0.36 -35.30 -12.55
CA ASN A 449 0.28 -36.60 -12.71
C ASN A 449 0.26 -37.40 -11.41
N VAL A 450 0.34 -38.74 -11.50
CA VAL A 450 0.35 -39.64 -10.34
C VAL A 450 1.73 -40.30 -10.21
N PHE A 451 2.34 -40.19 -9.03
CA PHE A 451 3.61 -40.82 -8.67
C PHE A 451 3.42 -41.83 -7.54
N GLY A 452 4.21 -42.90 -7.50
CA GLY A 452 4.28 -43.77 -6.32
C GLY A 452 5.21 -43.16 -5.27
N VAL A 453 4.74 -42.98 -4.04
CA VAL A 453 5.50 -42.45 -2.90
C VAL A 453 5.27 -43.33 -1.66
N GLU A 454 6.26 -43.43 -0.78
CA GLU A 454 6.06 -44.09 0.51
C GLU A 454 5.29 -43.16 1.45
N GLN A 455 4.14 -43.61 1.98
CA GLN A 455 3.28 -42.77 2.82
C GLN A 455 2.68 -43.57 3.99
N PRO A 456 2.72 -43.03 5.22
CA PRO A 456 2.04 -43.61 6.37
C PRO A 456 0.52 -43.71 6.25
N ILE A 457 -0.05 -44.80 6.78
CA ILE A 457 -1.50 -44.95 7.03
C ILE A 457 -1.74 -44.83 8.52
N PHE A 458 -2.63 -43.91 8.92
CA PHE A 458 -3.05 -43.77 10.31
C PHE A 458 -4.21 -44.70 10.66
N VAL A 459 -4.12 -45.36 11.82
CA VAL A 459 -5.12 -46.34 12.29
C VAL A 459 -6.06 -45.80 13.36
N ASP A 460 -5.84 -44.57 13.82
CA ASP A 460 -6.43 -43.99 15.03
C ASP A 460 -7.02 -42.58 14.79
N THR A 461 -7.20 -42.18 13.54
CA THR A 461 -7.76 -40.86 13.18
C THR A 461 -9.26 -40.89 12.88
N ALA A 462 -9.84 -42.06 12.60
CA ALA A 462 -11.22 -42.19 12.14
C ALA A 462 -12.24 -41.58 13.12
N GLY A 463 -13.02 -40.61 12.64
CA GLY A 463 -14.06 -39.93 13.42
C GLY A 463 -13.55 -38.79 14.30
N HIS A 464 -12.26 -38.49 14.28
CA HIS A 464 -11.67 -37.36 14.99
C HIS A 464 -11.87 -36.06 14.19
N TRP A 465 -12.10 -34.92 14.87
CA TRP A 465 -12.37 -33.63 14.20
C TRP A 465 -11.21 -33.15 13.30
N ALA A 466 -9.98 -33.49 13.68
CA ALA A 466 -8.76 -33.18 12.92
C ALA A 466 -8.33 -34.29 11.94
N GLU A 467 -9.16 -35.32 11.70
CA GLU A 467 -8.83 -36.42 10.78
C GLU A 467 -8.41 -35.90 9.40
N GLU A 468 -9.21 -35.00 8.82
CA GLU A 468 -8.95 -34.46 7.48
C GLU A 468 -7.64 -33.68 7.42
N ILE A 469 -7.37 -32.83 8.43
CA ILE A 469 -6.16 -32.03 8.52
C ILE A 469 -4.94 -32.94 8.71
N ALA A 470 -5.02 -33.92 9.61
CA ALA A 470 -3.94 -34.86 9.86
C ALA A 470 -3.57 -35.65 8.61
N ASN A 471 -4.58 -36.12 7.89
CA ASN A 471 -4.38 -36.82 6.64
C ASN A 471 -3.84 -35.90 5.54
N ARG A 472 -4.26 -34.63 5.49
CA ARG A 472 -3.74 -33.64 4.55
C ARG A 472 -2.26 -33.35 4.79
N MET A 473 -1.87 -33.13 6.04
CA MET A 473 -0.48 -32.91 6.43
C MET A 473 0.41 -34.14 6.19
N ASN A 474 -0.14 -35.35 6.37
CA ASN A 474 0.52 -36.60 5.97
C ASN A 474 0.65 -36.73 4.44
N GLY A 475 -0.41 -36.40 3.70
CA GLY A 475 -0.38 -36.34 2.23
C GLY A 475 0.63 -35.35 1.66
N LEU A 476 1.02 -34.33 2.43
CA LEU A 476 2.09 -33.39 2.08
C LEU A 476 3.49 -33.85 2.52
N GLY A 477 3.59 -34.96 3.27
CA GLY A 477 4.85 -35.42 3.85
C GLY A 477 5.32 -34.62 5.07
N ILE A 478 4.47 -33.74 5.58
CA ILE A 478 4.79 -32.91 6.75
C ILE A 478 4.67 -33.75 8.03
N PHE A 479 3.68 -34.63 8.11
CA PHE A 479 3.36 -35.41 9.31
C PHE A 479 3.30 -36.94 9.06
N GLU A 480 4.05 -37.73 9.83
CA GLU A 480 4.20 -39.17 9.58
C GLU A 480 3.70 -40.08 10.72
N GLY A 481 3.39 -39.53 11.90
CA GLY A 481 2.96 -40.30 13.07
C GLY A 481 4.01 -41.26 13.62
N TYR A 482 3.59 -42.18 14.50
CA TYR A 482 4.49 -43.09 15.22
C TYR A 482 4.38 -44.53 14.72
N PRO A 483 5.49 -45.29 14.69
CA PRO A 483 5.46 -46.74 14.47
C PRO A 483 4.54 -47.46 15.46
N VAL A 484 3.84 -48.48 14.96
CA VAL A 484 3.11 -49.42 15.80
C VAL A 484 4.04 -50.58 16.13
N VAL A 485 4.26 -50.84 17.43
CA VAL A 485 5.27 -51.76 18.02
C VAL A 485 5.28 -53.20 17.44
N ASN A 486 4.24 -53.60 16.71
CA ASN A 486 4.11 -54.94 16.09
C ASN A 486 4.20 -54.93 14.55
N TYR A 487 4.49 -53.78 13.95
CA TYR A 487 4.50 -53.58 12.50
C TYR A 487 5.67 -52.69 12.03
N ASP A 488 6.85 -52.85 12.64
CA ASP A 488 8.02 -51.98 12.47
C ASP A 488 8.51 -51.79 11.02
N PHE A 489 8.18 -52.71 10.11
CA PHE A 489 8.51 -52.60 8.67
C PHE A 489 7.36 -52.12 7.79
N SER A 490 6.17 -51.89 8.35
CA SER A 490 5.02 -51.41 7.59
C SER A 490 4.90 -49.89 7.67
N MET A 491 4.26 -49.27 6.68
CA MET A 491 3.84 -47.86 6.72
C MET A 491 2.61 -47.62 7.62
N VAL A 492 2.21 -48.59 8.45
CA VAL A 492 1.13 -48.39 9.43
C VAL A 492 1.66 -47.58 10.62
N ARG A 493 0.96 -46.51 10.97
CA ARG A 493 1.34 -45.54 12.00
C ARG A 493 0.15 -45.15 12.87
N GLN A 494 0.43 -44.63 14.05
CA GLN A 494 -0.56 -43.93 14.89
C GLN A 494 -0.33 -42.43 14.81
N ALA A 495 -1.38 -41.66 14.53
CA ALA A 495 -1.35 -40.21 14.52
C ALA A 495 -1.35 -39.63 15.94
N LYS A 496 -2.05 -40.26 16.88
CA LYS A 496 -2.19 -39.81 18.28
C LYS A 496 -2.60 -38.34 18.38
N LEU A 497 -3.74 -37.97 17.77
CA LEU A 497 -4.13 -36.57 17.57
C LEU A 497 -4.36 -35.78 18.86
N ASP A 498 -4.79 -36.43 19.94
CA ASP A 498 -5.01 -35.78 21.25
C ASP A 498 -3.77 -35.76 22.15
N GLN A 499 -2.65 -36.37 21.73
CA GLN A 499 -1.42 -36.33 22.51
C GLN A 499 -0.74 -34.96 22.34
N GLU A 500 -0.22 -34.42 23.44
CA GLU A 500 0.61 -33.23 23.47
C GLU A 500 1.85 -33.39 22.58
N VAL A 501 2.19 -32.31 21.89
CA VAL A 501 3.35 -32.24 20.99
C VAL A 501 4.54 -31.73 21.78
N THR A 502 5.70 -32.38 21.66
CA THR A 502 6.91 -31.87 22.27
C THR A 502 7.45 -30.67 21.51
N ILE A 503 8.26 -29.82 22.16
CA ILE A 503 8.97 -28.70 21.50
C ILE A 503 9.70 -29.19 20.25
N GLY A 504 10.40 -30.33 20.35
CA GLY A 504 11.12 -30.91 19.23
C GLY A 504 10.25 -31.40 18.08
N GLU A 505 9.09 -31.99 18.38
CA GLU A 505 8.14 -32.40 17.34
C GLU A 505 7.56 -31.19 16.61
N PHE A 506 7.20 -30.14 17.35
CA PHE A 506 6.63 -28.92 16.79
C PHE A 506 7.61 -28.19 15.86
N ILE A 507 8.86 -28.03 16.29
CA ILE A 507 9.93 -27.44 15.47
C ILE A 507 10.11 -28.26 14.18
N THR A 508 10.09 -29.59 14.29
CA THR A 508 10.23 -30.45 13.11
C THR A 508 9.10 -30.27 12.11
N LEU A 509 7.85 -30.17 12.59
CA LEU A 509 6.72 -29.86 11.72
C LEU A 509 6.83 -28.46 11.09
N LEU A 510 7.23 -27.45 11.88
CA LEU A 510 7.37 -26.07 11.43
C LEU A 510 8.47 -25.91 10.35
N VAL A 511 9.64 -26.53 10.55
CA VAL A 511 10.74 -26.52 9.56
C VAL A 511 10.30 -27.17 8.24
N ARG A 512 9.56 -28.29 8.33
CA ARG A 512 8.98 -28.97 7.15
C ARG A 512 7.97 -28.09 6.42
N VAL A 513 7.09 -27.39 7.14
CA VAL A 513 6.06 -26.49 6.57
C VAL A 513 6.68 -25.31 5.84
N LEU A 514 7.67 -24.67 6.45
CA LEU A 514 8.34 -23.51 5.87
C LEU A 514 9.28 -23.89 4.73
N ASN A 515 9.46 -25.19 4.49
CA ASN A 515 10.50 -25.72 3.62
C ASN A 515 11.85 -25.05 3.92
N ILE A 516 12.11 -24.77 5.21
CA ILE A 516 13.37 -24.18 5.64
C ILE A 516 14.40 -25.25 5.43
N ASP A 517 15.24 -24.93 4.47
CA ASP A 517 16.32 -25.77 4.05
C ASP A 517 17.20 -26.19 5.22
N ALA A 518 16.96 -27.41 5.69
CA ALA A 518 18.01 -28.41 5.69
C ALA A 518 18.25 -28.91 4.23
N LYS A 519 18.57 -27.94 3.37
CA LYS A 519 18.90 -27.92 1.93
C LYS A 519 18.10 -28.73 0.90
N ALA A 520 17.48 -28.00 -0.02
CA ALA A 520 16.78 -28.42 -1.20
C ALA A 520 17.82 -28.97 -2.18
N PRO A 521 17.34 -29.53 -3.28
CA PRO A 521 17.85 -30.76 -3.80
C PRO A 521 19.32 -30.64 -4.25
N MET A 522 20.28 -31.18 -3.48
CA MET A 522 21.60 -31.74 -3.89
C MET A 522 22.81 -31.45 -2.97
N ALA A 523 22.67 -31.41 -1.63
CA ALA A 523 23.76 -31.60 -0.65
C ALA A 523 23.15 -31.83 0.75
N PRO A 524 23.78 -32.55 1.69
CA PRO A 524 23.12 -33.07 2.89
C PRO A 524 22.59 -31.94 3.80
N LEU A 525 21.78 -32.32 4.80
CA LEU A 525 21.61 -31.61 6.08
C LEU A 525 22.92 -30.91 6.48
N LEU A 526 22.92 -29.92 7.40
CA LEU A 526 24.14 -29.71 8.19
C LEU A 526 24.61 -31.11 8.56
N ASN A 527 25.81 -31.49 8.09
CA ASN A 527 26.19 -32.87 8.23
C ASN A 527 26.11 -33.20 9.73
N PRO A 528 25.83 -34.45 10.14
CA PRO A 528 25.58 -34.74 11.54
C PRO A 528 26.65 -34.17 12.50
N ASP A 529 27.89 -34.00 12.02
CA ASP A 529 28.96 -33.33 12.73
C ASP A 529 28.81 -31.81 12.82
N GLU A 530 28.50 -31.11 11.72
CA GLU A 530 28.21 -29.66 11.69
C GLU A 530 26.97 -29.31 12.51
N ALA A 531 25.92 -30.15 12.45
CA ALA A 531 24.72 -29.97 13.26
C ALA A 531 25.05 -30.12 14.74
N ARG A 532 25.80 -31.16 15.10
CA ARG A 532 26.23 -31.40 16.49
C ARG A 532 27.17 -30.31 17.00
N GLU A 533 28.08 -29.82 16.16
CA GLU A 533 28.96 -28.70 16.48
C GLU A 533 28.16 -27.43 16.74
N LEU A 534 27.24 -27.07 15.82
CA LEU A 534 26.37 -25.90 15.99
C LEU A 534 25.55 -26.02 17.28
N LEU A 535 24.87 -27.16 17.50
CA LEU A 535 24.06 -27.36 18.69
C LEU A 535 24.89 -27.30 19.98
N THR A 536 26.09 -27.89 20.00
CA THR A 536 27.00 -27.85 21.17
C THR A 536 27.46 -26.43 21.48
N ASN A 537 27.64 -25.60 20.45
CA ASN A 537 28.00 -24.19 20.61
C ASN A 537 26.81 -23.31 21.02
N THR A 538 25.57 -23.72 20.73
CA THR A 538 24.34 -22.96 20.99
C THR A 538 23.67 -23.33 22.32
N PHE A 539 23.60 -24.63 22.67
CA PHE A 539 22.83 -25.11 23.81
C PHE A 539 23.70 -25.83 24.84
N THR A 540 23.50 -25.50 26.12
CA THR A 540 24.22 -26.13 27.24
C THR A 540 23.87 -27.61 27.42
N ASN A 541 22.67 -28.01 26.97
CA ASN A 541 22.16 -29.37 27.01
C ASN A 541 22.07 -30.01 25.62
N ALA A 542 22.94 -29.62 24.67
CA ALA A 542 22.93 -30.15 23.30
C ALA A 542 22.94 -31.70 23.21
N ASN A 543 23.54 -32.38 24.19
CA ASN A 543 23.56 -33.84 24.28
C ASN A 543 22.18 -34.46 24.55
N ASP A 544 21.24 -33.69 25.09
CA ASP A 544 19.86 -34.13 25.37
C ASP A 544 18.97 -34.07 24.11
N ILE A 545 19.46 -33.44 23.02
CA ILE A 545 18.77 -33.37 21.73
C ILE A 545 18.90 -34.72 21.02
N PRO A 546 17.79 -35.45 20.79
CA PRO A 546 17.82 -36.76 20.14
C PRO A 546 18.41 -36.69 18.73
N GLU A 547 19.19 -37.70 18.35
CA GLU A 547 19.88 -37.78 17.05
C GLU A 547 18.93 -37.54 15.86
N TRP A 548 17.71 -38.09 15.91
CA TRP A 548 16.70 -37.92 14.86
C TRP A 548 16.27 -36.46 14.64
N ASN A 549 16.46 -35.60 15.64
CA ASN A 549 16.04 -34.19 15.62
C ASN A 549 17.20 -33.21 15.43
N GLN A 550 18.46 -33.61 15.68
CA GLN A 550 19.60 -32.70 15.72
C GLN A 550 19.74 -31.84 14.47
N CYS A 551 19.66 -32.44 13.28
CA CYS A 551 19.82 -31.69 12.03
C CYS A 551 18.67 -30.68 11.82
N VAL A 552 17.46 -31.01 12.26
CA VAL A 552 16.28 -30.16 12.11
C VAL A 552 16.34 -28.96 13.07
N ILE A 553 16.74 -29.21 14.32
CA ILE A 553 16.93 -28.14 15.31
C ILE A 553 18.07 -27.21 14.88
N ALA A 554 19.18 -27.77 14.38
CA ALA A 554 20.30 -26.98 13.87
C ALA A 554 19.87 -26.06 12.71
N SER A 555 19.01 -26.55 11.81
CA SER A 555 18.41 -25.72 10.75
C SER A 555 17.51 -24.60 11.30
N ALA A 556 16.69 -24.90 12.32
CA ALA A 556 15.84 -23.90 12.95
C ALA A 556 16.66 -22.80 13.66
N VAL A 557 17.77 -23.15 14.30
CA VAL A 557 18.74 -22.20 14.87
C VAL A 557 19.33 -21.32 13.78
N LYS A 558 19.80 -21.92 12.68
CA LYS A 558 20.39 -21.17 11.56
C LYS A 558 19.40 -20.23 10.88
N ALA A 559 18.14 -20.61 10.80
CA ALA A 559 17.04 -19.79 10.30
C ALA A 559 16.52 -18.76 11.32
N ASN A 560 17.17 -18.66 12.49
CA ASN A 560 16.80 -17.74 13.58
C ASN A 560 15.36 -17.92 14.10
N LEU A 561 14.80 -19.13 13.93
CA LEU A 561 13.48 -19.48 14.48
C LEU A 561 13.54 -19.72 15.99
N ILE A 562 14.68 -20.26 16.45
CA ILE A 562 15.00 -20.52 17.85
C ILE A 562 16.26 -19.71 18.16
N VAL A 563 16.28 -19.03 19.31
CA VAL A 563 17.35 -18.10 19.68
C VAL A 563 18.15 -18.63 20.87
N ASP A 564 19.42 -18.20 20.96
CA ASP A 564 20.37 -18.52 22.02
C ASP A 564 19.79 -18.29 23.42
N SER A 565 19.47 -19.38 24.13
CA SER A 565 19.04 -19.28 25.53
C SER A 565 19.18 -20.62 26.28
N GLY A 566 20.43 -21.03 26.55
CA GLY A 566 20.71 -22.04 27.57
C GLY A 566 20.19 -23.45 27.23
N ASN A 567 19.33 -24.00 28.10
CA ASN A 567 18.78 -25.34 27.94
C ASN A 567 17.56 -25.34 27.01
N LEU A 568 17.61 -26.14 25.95
CA LEU A 568 16.45 -26.43 25.10
C LEU A 568 15.76 -27.71 25.61
N GLU A 569 14.60 -27.56 26.24
CA GLU A 569 13.82 -28.67 26.83
C GLU A 569 13.03 -29.45 25.74
N ILE A 570 13.75 -30.00 24.76
CA ILE A 570 13.19 -30.53 23.51
C ILE A 570 12.09 -31.60 23.67
N ASN A 571 12.11 -32.32 24.79
CA ASN A 571 11.21 -33.43 25.08
C ASN A 571 9.99 -33.01 25.92
N THR A 572 9.91 -31.75 26.37
CA THR A 572 8.73 -31.26 27.08
C THR A 572 7.64 -30.89 26.09
N PRO A 573 6.36 -31.03 26.48
CA PRO A 573 5.26 -30.43 25.74
C PRO A 573 5.49 -28.95 25.46
N ILE A 574 5.07 -28.48 24.28
CA ILE A 574 5.10 -27.06 23.92
C ILE A 574 3.77 -26.41 24.27
N SER A 575 3.82 -25.28 24.97
CA SER A 575 2.62 -24.49 25.24
C SER A 575 2.11 -23.81 23.97
N ARG A 576 0.81 -23.49 23.92
CA ARG A 576 0.24 -22.75 22.79
C ARG A 576 0.92 -21.40 22.57
N ILE A 577 1.34 -20.72 23.63
CA ILE A 577 2.02 -19.42 23.54
C ILE A 577 3.41 -19.53 22.91
N GLU A 578 4.17 -20.57 23.26
CA GLU A 578 5.49 -20.84 22.66
C GLU A 578 5.35 -21.20 21.18
N ALA A 579 4.40 -22.08 20.85
CA ALA A 579 4.09 -22.45 19.46
C ALA A 579 3.71 -21.22 18.62
N THR A 580 2.88 -20.33 19.19
CA THR A 580 2.44 -19.07 18.58
C THR A 580 3.61 -18.13 18.30
N VAL A 581 4.52 -17.97 19.26
CA VAL A 581 5.74 -17.17 19.09
C VAL A 581 6.65 -17.74 18.00
N MET A 582 6.83 -19.06 17.94
CA MET A 582 7.63 -19.71 16.92
C MET A 582 7.04 -19.51 15.51
N VAL A 583 5.72 -19.68 15.35
CA VAL A 583 5.02 -19.43 14.08
C VAL A 583 5.12 -17.96 13.66
N SER A 584 4.97 -17.02 14.60
CA SER A 584 5.10 -15.60 14.29
C SER A 584 6.52 -15.22 13.85
N LYS A 585 7.56 -15.74 14.51
CA LYS A 585 8.95 -15.57 14.06
C LYS A 585 9.18 -16.13 12.66
N ALA A 586 8.61 -17.30 12.37
CA ALA A 586 8.65 -17.92 11.06
C ALA A 586 7.92 -17.14 9.96
N LEU A 587 6.97 -16.28 10.31
CA LEU A 587 6.28 -15.43 9.34
C LEU A 587 7.06 -14.16 8.99
N ARG A 588 7.83 -13.62 9.94
CA ARG A 588 8.67 -12.42 9.71
C ARG A 588 9.74 -12.62 8.65
N ILE A 589 10.14 -13.86 8.38
CA ILE A 589 11.10 -14.20 7.33
C ILE A 589 10.46 -14.23 5.93
N LEU A 590 9.14 -14.04 5.81
CA LEU A 590 8.41 -14.11 4.55
C LEU A 590 8.11 -12.71 3.98
N PRO A 591 8.24 -12.49 2.66
CA PRO A 591 7.88 -11.23 2.01
C PRO A 591 6.37 -10.92 2.14
N GLY A 592 6.02 -9.66 2.40
CA GLY A 592 4.61 -9.21 2.44
C GLY A 592 3.91 -9.37 3.80
N TYR A 593 4.65 -9.74 4.84
CA TYR A 593 4.11 -9.91 6.18
C TYR A 593 3.59 -8.61 6.80
N THR A 594 2.36 -8.66 7.34
CA THR A 594 1.74 -7.58 8.13
C THR A 594 1.58 -7.98 9.60
N LYS A 595 1.59 -6.95 10.46
CA LYS A 595 1.51 -7.03 11.91
C LYS A 595 0.21 -7.68 12.41
N ALA A 596 0.24 -8.42 13.51
CA ALA A 596 -0.97 -8.98 14.14
C ALA A 596 -1.72 -7.83 14.77
N ASN A 597 -3.03 -7.76 14.52
CA ASN A 597 -3.86 -6.99 15.42
C ASN A 597 -4.10 -7.78 16.72
N LEU A 598 -3.32 -7.52 17.77
CA LEU A 598 -3.50 -8.15 19.08
C LEU A 598 -4.75 -7.64 19.82
N GLU A 599 -5.32 -6.50 19.44
CA GLU A 599 -6.51 -5.91 20.08
C GLU A 599 -7.76 -6.77 19.92
N VAL A 600 -7.75 -7.73 18.97
CA VAL A 600 -8.86 -8.66 18.76
C VAL A 600 -8.96 -9.71 19.88
N PHE A 601 -7.93 -9.87 20.70
CA PHE A 601 -7.88 -10.84 21.80
C PHE A 601 -8.11 -10.16 23.15
N LYS A 602 -9.04 -10.71 23.94
CA LYS A 602 -9.47 -10.12 25.23
C LYS A 602 -8.40 -10.15 26.32
N ASP A 603 -7.39 -11.00 26.14
CA ASP A 603 -6.31 -11.29 27.08
C ASP A 603 -4.94 -10.93 26.50
N ALA A 604 -4.88 -10.13 25.42
CA ALA A 604 -3.61 -9.69 24.85
C ALA A 604 -2.75 -8.87 25.83
N GLU A 605 -3.37 -8.17 26.78
CA GLU A 605 -2.68 -7.40 27.82
C GLU A 605 -1.96 -8.28 28.83
N ASP A 606 -2.45 -9.51 29.04
CA ASP A 606 -1.90 -10.47 29.98
C ASP A 606 -0.69 -11.25 29.38
N LEU A 607 -0.34 -10.99 28.12
CA LEU A 607 0.78 -11.64 27.45
C LEU A 607 2.10 -11.23 28.09
N PRO A 608 3.01 -12.18 28.38
CA PRO A 608 4.37 -11.83 28.73
C PRO A 608 5.01 -10.93 27.67
N GLU A 609 5.80 -9.94 28.10
CA GLU A 609 6.40 -8.96 27.20
C GLU A 609 7.19 -9.60 26.05
N TRP A 610 7.93 -10.70 26.35
CA TRP A 610 8.69 -11.47 25.38
C TRP A 610 7.81 -12.09 24.28
N ALA A 611 6.58 -12.49 24.63
CA ALA A 611 5.63 -13.09 23.70
C ALA A 611 4.92 -11.99 22.90
N ARG A 612 4.46 -10.93 23.56
CA ARG A 612 3.80 -9.78 22.92
C ARG A 612 4.67 -9.13 21.84
N ALA A 613 5.97 -8.96 22.11
CA ALA A 613 6.92 -8.43 21.12
C ALA A 613 7.15 -9.36 19.92
N ALA A 614 6.85 -10.66 20.05
CA ALA A 614 7.12 -11.66 19.03
C ALA A 614 5.90 -12.03 18.17
N ILE A 615 4.67 -11.87 18.68
CA ILE A 615 3.39 -12.42 18.13
C ILE A 615 2.77 -11.58 17.00
N ASP A 616 3.48 -10.56 16.53
CA ASP A 616 3.03 -9.53 15.60
C ASP A 616 2.66 -10.00 14.16
N GLY A 617 1.76 -10.99 13.94
CA GLY A 617 1.20 -11.42 12.63
C GLY A 617 -0.27 -11.93 12.60
N ASN A 618 -1.02 -11.60 11.55
CA ASN A 618 -2.47 -11.84 11.38
C ASN A 618 -2.95 -13.31 11.22
N ILE A 619 -2.17 -14.31 11.64
CA ILE A 619 -2.46 -15.75 11.43
C ILE A 619 -3.05 -16.44 12.67
N LEU A 620 -3.10 -15.73 13.79
CA LEU A 620 -3.53 -16.29 15.06
C LEU A 620 -5.04 -16.30 15.15
N VAL A 621 -5.59 -17.46 15.53
CA VAL A 621 -7.01 -17.59 15.83
C VAL A 621 -7.12 -17.95 17.30
N GLY A 622 -7.70 -17.02 18.04
CA GLY A 622 -8.07 -17.21 19.44
C GLY A 622 -9.22 -18.20 19.54
N TYR A 623 -9.56 -18.57 20.77
CA TYR A 623 -10.77 -19.35 21.01
C TYR A 623 -12.02 -18.58 20.56
N PRO A 624 -13.17 -19.24 20.35
CA PRO A 624 -14.42 -18.56 20.00
C PRO A 624 -14.82 -17.43 20.98
N ASP A 625 -14.29 -17.46 22.21
CA ASP A 625 -14.47 -16.46 23.26
C ASP A 625 -13.40 -15.33 23.23
N ARG A 626 -12.58 -15.28 22.17
CA ARG A 626 -11.50 -14.32 21.91
C ARG A 626 -10.31 -14.38 22.88
N SER A 627 -10.07 -15.47 23.60
CA SER A 627 -8.80 -15.65 24.33
C SER A 627 -7.66 -16.13 23.42
N LEU A 628 -6.47 -15.64 23.71
CA LEU A 628 -5.18 -16.04 23.13
C LEU A 628 -4.31 -16.79 24.15
N ILE A 629 -4.44 -16.46 25.44
CA ILE A 629 -3.67 -17.03 26.53
C ILE A 629 -4.31 -18.33 26.99
N ASP A 630 -3.65 -19.41 26.62
CA ASP A 630 -3.82 -20.69 27.26
C ASP A 630 -2.44 -21.28 27.50
N THR A 631 -2.07 -21.44 28.77
CA THR A 631 -0.80 -22.08 29.15
C THR A 631 -0.86 -23.60 28.99
N ARG A 632 -1.97 -24.15 28.52
CA ARG A 632 -2.04 -25.57 28.17
C ARG A 632 -1.11 -25.88 26.99
N ASP A 633 -0.63 -27.10 27.04
CA ASP A 633 0.17 -27.68 25.98
C ASP A 633 -0.69 -27.93 24.74
N ILE A 634 -0.09 -27.72 23.57
CA ILE A 634 -0.80 -27.91 22.30
C ILE A 634 -0.90 -29.41 21.98
N THR A 635 -2.10 -29.86 21.67
CA THR A 635 -2.30 -31.21 21.13
C THR A 635 -1.82 -31.30 19.69
N ARG A 636 -1.55 -32.52 19.21
CA ARG A 636 -1.09 -32.72 17.83
C ARG A 636 -2.13 -32.29 16.80
N ALA A 637 -3.41 -32.48 17.09
CA ALA A 637 -4.51 -31.99 16.27
C ALA A 637 -4.47 -30.45 16.09
N GLU A 638 -4.27 -29.73 17.19
CA GLU A 638 -4.18 -28.27 17.18
C GLU A 638 -2.92 -27.78 16.47
N ALA A 639 -1.77 -28.40 16.72
CA ALA A 639 -0.51 -28.06 16.06
C ALA A 639 -0.60 -28.22 14.54
N LEU A 640 -1.14 -29.35 14.06
CA LEU A 640 -1.33 -29.58 12.63
C LEU A 640 -2.29 -28.56 12.00
N THR A 641 -3.30 -28.11 12.74
CA THR A 641 -4.27 -27.11 12.28
C THR A 641 -3.64 -25.72 12.16
N VAL A 642 -2.87 -25.29 13.17
CA VAL A 642 -2.15 -24.00 13.15
C VAL A 642 -1.16 -23.97 12.00
N LEU A 643 -0.37 -25.04 11.84
CA LEU A 643 0.63 -25.15 10.79
C LEU A 643 0.01 -25.28 9.40
N HIS A 644 -1.13 -25.95 9.26
CA HIS A 644 -1.88 -26.00 8.01
C HIS A 644 -2.38 -24.61 7.59
N ARG A 645 -2.85 -23.80 8.54
CA ARG A 645 -3.24 -22.40 8.25
C ARG A 645 -2.08 -21.53 7.85
N LEU A 646 -0.93 -21.67 8.53
CA LEU A 646 0.32 -21.02 8.12
C LEU A 646 0.66 -21.37 6.67
N PHE A 647 0.56 -22.66 6.31
CA PHE A 647 0.85 -23.15 4.96
C PHE A 647 -0.10 -22.58 3.90
N VAL A 648 -1.42 -22.59 4.15
CA VAL A 648 -2.43 -22.17 3.16
C VAL A 648 -2.57 -20.65 3.10
N TYR A 649 -2.70 -19.97 4.24
CA TYR A 649 -3.02 -18.53 4.31
C TYR A 649 -1.79 -17.63 4.46
N GLY A 650 -0.73 -18.13 5.11
CA GLY A 650 0.49 -17.36 5.35
C GLY A 650 1.50 -17.44 4.21
N LEU A 651 1.65 -18.62 3.60
CA LEU A 651 2.58 -18.86 2.50
C LEU A 651 1.91 -18.82 1.12
N GLY A 652 0.59 -19.01 1.05
CA GLY A 652 -0.16 -19.03 -0.21
C GLY A 652 0.09 -20.27 -1.07
N TRP A 653 0.33 -21.45 -0.47
CA TRP A 653 0.72 -22.70 -1.16
C TRP A 653 -0.44 -23.71 -1.29
#